data_AF-A0A7V0ZAR1-F1
#
_entry.id   AF-A0A7V0ZAR1-F1
#
_cell.length_a   1.000
_cell.length_b   1.000
_cell.length_c   1.000
_cell.angle_alpha   90.00
_cell.angle_beta   90.00
_cell.angle_gamma   90.00
#
_symmetry.space_group_name_H-M   'P 1'
#
loop_
_entity.id
_entity.type
_entity.pdbx_description
1 polymer ?
#
loop_
_entity_poly.entity_id
_entity_poly.type
_entity_poly.pdbx_seq_one_letter_code
_entity_poly.pdbx_strand_id
1 'polypeptide(L)'
;MSGRPRYIQILVLLVAVGLLIAAGLLQGTIRQQTRQADLPGATSAKVFQKNPQLAVSITVLGGLRTIAVNILWIRSQLAHQEGRHYDAYQLAEVICQLQPYFPGVWAFQAWNMGWNISVTTHTREERWRWVYNGLKLLRDQGIPLNPRSLNLYKELSWFYYSKIAGQLDDMHVSYKQRWGGMMQRLLGAPPYEGELSTSMKQEIEIVIDAFRPIAEAPLNKDISRRGKDRFQPDQLKVLLKDPAVKTYADQLAPFGVGINDTLLEAYNRWSLDQAVETIRIVPPKPRTESEKELSKMINSTRHAPARGKMLSFVRAQILWNEYKMDPSYMLELMEQGVEIDGKVYQIPLDWRGALPHAIYWAGYGLKVCKPEDYSQIEALNNTRNILNSLKLLTATGLINLQIRPDEPDYPLYYESADLRYITPTHEQHMKYIAQLAEITGKSFKDNYLNTGHVNYIIKAINLLAADGRIAEAQRYFDFVKEKYERTGPEWDFVSVENFVVDNMQRETYIQYPVVNQLLQFTLKRAYVARGLRGDDKLFRNRFQYAIKIYNAYQKQSTGLTQLPQKFEIVAADMLTHFLARPRVFGLSLSVDDRSDIYLSMQDQPRILVRVYHQLQRLLRALCKAEGLDFAKAFPAPPGLKDYEEELQQKMNRQSPEKKYPR
;
A
#
# COMPACT_ATOMS: atom_id res chain seq x y z
N MET A 1 -63.64 -0.73 35.40
CA MET A 1 -62.46 -1.58 35.15
C MET A 1 -62.37 -2.61 36.25
N SER A 2 -62.75 -3.86 35.98
CA SER A 2 -62.74 -4.96 36.94
C SER A 2 -61.30 -5.34 37.29
N GLY A 3 -60.96 -5.29 38.58
CA GLY A 3 -59.65 -5.69 39.06
C GLY A 3 -59.42 -7.17 38.75
N ARG A 4 -58.39 -7.47 37.95
CA ARG A 4 -57.95 -8.86 37.76
C ARG A 4 -57.70 -9.49 39.14
N PRO A 5 -58.18 -10.70 39.40
CA PRO A 5 -58.11 -11.27 40.74
C PRO A 5 -56.66 -11.57 41.14
N ARG A 6 -56.26 -11.15 42.34
CA ARG A 6 -54.89 -11.19 42.87
C ARG A 6 -54.22 -12.57 42.78
N TYR A 7 -55.00 -13.66 42.81
CA TYR A 7 -54.47 -15.02 42.68
C TYR A 7 -53.82 -15.28 41.31
N ILE A 8 -54.33 -14.67 40.23
CA ILE A 8 -53.72 -14.78 38.88
C ILE A 8 -52.35 -14.10 38.88
N GLN A 9 -52.22 -12.93 39.53
CA GLN A 9 -50.95 -12.20 39.61
C GLN A 9 -49.91 -13.00 40.40
N ILE A 10 -50.30 -13.62 41.52
CA ILE A 10 -49.42 -14.47 42.34
C ILE A 10 -49.00 -15.72 41.55
N LEU A 11 -49.93 -16.38 40.86
CA LEU A 11 -49.62 -17.55 40.05
C LEU A 11 -48.65 -17.21 38.91
N VAL A 12 -48.88 -16.12 38.19
CA VAL A 12 -47.97 -15.64 37.13
C VAL A 12 -46.59 -15.32 37.69
N LEU A 13 -46.51 -14.69 38.87
CA LEU A 13 -45.24 -14.40 39.54
C LEU A 13 -44.49 -15.70 39.89
N LEU A 14 -45.18 -16.69 40.45
CA LEU A 14 -44.60 -17.99 40.80
C LEU A 14 -44.12 -18.76 39.55
N VAL A 15 -44.90 -18.74 38.47
CA VAL A 15 -44.50 -19.32 37.18
C VAL A 15 -43.27 -18.59 36.63
N ALA A 16 -43.24 -17.26 36.66
CA ALA A 16 -42.10 -16.48 36.21
C ALA A 16 -40.83 -16.78 37.02
N VAL A 17 -40.95 -16.88 38.35
CA VAL A 17 -39.84 -17.28 39.24
C VAL A 17 -39.39 -18.70 38.94
N GLY A 18 -40.32 -19.64 38.73
CA GLY A 18 -40.01 -21.01 38.34
C GLY A 18 -39.26 -21.10 37.01
N LEU A 19 -39.68 -20.34 36.00
CA LEU A 19 -39.01 -20.24 34.71
C LEU A 19 -37.61 -19.62 34.83
N LEU A 20 -37.42 -18.61 35.69
CA LEU A 20 -36.11 -18.01 35.96
C LEU A 20 -35.15 -19.00 36.64
N ILE A 21 -35.62 -19.78 37.61
CA ILE A 21 -34.83 -20.82 38.26
C ILE A 21 -34.43 -21.90 37.25
N ALA A 22 -35.39 -22.38 36.44
CA ALA A 22 -35.12 -23.38 35.40
C ALA A 22 -34.10 -22.86 34.36
N ALA A 23 -34.22 -21.61 33.93
CA ALA A 23 -33.25 -20.97 33.05
C ALA A 23 -31.85 -20.88 33.69
N GLY A 24 -31.76 -20.55 34.98
CA GLY A 24 -30.51 -20.51 35.73
C GLY A 24 -29.82 -21.87 35.83
N LEU A 25 -30.58 -22.94 36.06
CA LEU A 25 -30.07 -24.31 36.10
C LEU A 25 -29.55 -24.78 34.73
N LEU A 26 -30.24 -24.42 33.64
CA LEU A 26 -29.81 -24.75 32.27
C LEU A 26 -28.58 -23.96 31.82
N GLN A 27 -28.32 -22.79 32.41
CA GLN A 27 -27.24 -21.90 31.98
C GLN A 27 -25.84 -22.52 32.15
N GLY A 28 -25.64 -23.38 33.15
CA GLY A 28 -24.38 -24.11 33.34
C GLY A 28 -24.06 -25.05 32.18
N THR A 29 -25.03 -25.88 31.81
CA THR A 29 -24.93 -26.83 30.68
C THR A 29 -24.74 -26.10 29.35
N ILE A 30 -25.52 -25.04 29.11
CA ILE A 30 -25.37 -24.21 27.91
C ILE A 30 -23.96 -23.61 27.84
N ARG A 31 -23.42 -23.09 28.96
CA ARG A 31 -22.05 -22.54 29.01
C ARG A 31 -20.99 -23.62 28.73
N GLN A 32 -21.16 -24.83 29.24
CA GLN A 32 -20.23 -25.93 29.00
C GLN A 32 -20.26 -26.36 27.51
N GLN A 33 -21.45 -26.52 26.92
CA GLN A 33 -21.61 -26.83 25.50
C GLN A 33 -21.05 -25.71 24.61
N THR A 34 -21.29 -24.45 24.98
CA THR A 34 -20.73 -23.28 24.29
C THR A 34 -19.19 -23.28 24.34
N ARG A 35 -18.59 -23.68 25.47
CA ARG A 35 -17.11 -23.82 25.60
C ARG A 35 -16.56 -24.96 24.76
N GLN A 36 -17.24 -26.11 24.74
CA GLN A 36 -16.81 -27.28 23.97
C GLN A 36 -16.92 -27.04 22.45
N ALA A 37 -17.93 -26.29 22.02
CA ALA A 37 -18.14 -25.94 20.62
C ALA A 37 -17.34 -24.71 20.14
N ASP A 38 -16.45 -24.16 20.98
CA ASP A 38 -15.72 -22.90 20.73
C ASP A 38 -16.63 -21.73 20.29
N LEU A 39 -17.89 -21.74 20.76
CA LEU A 39 -18.87 -20.72 20.44
C LEU A 39 -18.58 -19.44 21.26
N PRO A 40 -18.92 -18.23 20.78
CA PRO A 40 -18.46 -16.95 21.35
C PRO A 40 -18.86 -16.63 22.80
N GLY A 41 -19.57 -17.51 23.52
CA GLY A 41 -19.93 -17.33 24.94
C GLY A 41 -18.86 -17.78 25.95
N ALA A 42 -17.84 -18.52 25.52
CA ALA A 42 -16.70 -18.90 26.38
C ALA A 42 -15.72 -17.73 26.60
N THR A 43 -15.59 -16.88 25.59
CA THR A 43 -14.73 -15.69 25.53
C THR A 43 -15.23 -14.54 26.42
N SER A 44 -16.50 -14.58 26.83
CA SER A 44 -17.15 -13.58 27.68
C SER A 44 -16.49 -13.44 29.05
N ALA A 45 -16.11 -14.55 29.68
CA ALA A 45 -15.53 -14.53 31.02
C ALA A 45 -14.19 -13.76 31.09
N LYS A 46 -13.28 -13.94 30.11
CA LYS A 46 -11.99 -13.24 30.06
C LYS A 46 -12.13 -11.76 29.69
N VAL A 47 -13.12 -11.41 28.86
CA VAL A 47 -13.42 -10.01 28.48
C VAL A 47 -14.10 -9.28 29.64
N PHE A 48 -15.02 -9.91 30.35
CA PHE A 48 -15.63 -9.38 31.57
C PHE A 48 -14.62 -9.18 32.70
N GLN A 49 -13.61 -10.04 32.79
CA GLN A 49 -12.51 -9.88 33.75
C GLN A 49 -11.61 -8.67 33.42
N LYS A 50 -11.41 -8.36 32.13
CA LYS A 50 -10.67 -7.17 31.68
C LYS A 50 -11.49 -5.88 31.71
N ASN A 51 -12.80 -5.97 31.56
CA ASN A 51 -13.71 -4.82 31.52
C ASN A 51 -14.94 -5.07 32.40
N PRO A 52 -14.82 -4.90 33.74
CA PRO A 52 -15.90 -5.20 34.69
C PRO A 52 -17.19 -4.41 34.42
N GLN A 53 -17.06 -3.17 33.94
CA GLN A 53 -18.19 -2.32 33.58
C GLN A 53 -19.02 -2.92 32.42
N LEU A 54 -18.38 -3.55 31.43
CA LEU A 54 -19.08 -4.24 30.34
C LEU A 54 -19.88 -5.43 30.86
N ALA A 55 -19.33 -6.16 31.83
CA ALA A 55 -20.01 -7.28 32.47
C ALA A 55 -21.28 -6.82 33.18
N VAL A 56 -21.22 -5.70 33.92
CA VAL A 56 -22.37 -5.12 34.60
C VAL A 56 -23.42 -4.66 33.58
N SER A 57 -23.04 -3.86 32.57
CA SER A 57 -23.99 -3.33 31.57
C SER A 57 -24.70 -4.44 30.79
N ILE A 58 -23.98 -5.50 30.42
CA ILE A 58 -24.55 -6.65 29.70
C ILE A 58 -25.44 -7.49 30.62
N THR A 59 -25.03 -7.72 31.86
CA THR A 59 -25.77 -8.58 32.82
C THR A 59 -27.03 -7.90 33.33
N VAL A 60 -26.97 -6.59 33.63
CA VAL A 60 -28.10 -5.81 34.17
C VAL A 60 -29.21 -5.66 33.12
N LEU A 61 -28.86 -5.42 31.85
CA LEU A 61 -29.86 -5.20 30.81
C LEU A 61 -30.51 -6.49 30.29
N GLY A 62 -29.85 -7.66 30.43
CA GLY A 62 -30.39 -8.94 29.98
C GLY A 62 -30.96 -8.88 28.55
N GLY A 63 -32.21 -9.31 28.37
CA GLY A 63 -32.93 -9.25 27.09
C GLY A 63 -33.35 -7.85 26.63
N LEU A 64 -33.42 -6.86 27.54
CA LEU A 64 -33.74 -5.46 27.21
C LEU A 64 -32.58 -4.75 26.50
N ARG A 65 -31.38 -5.35 26.51
CA ARG A 65 -30.21 -4.85 25.80
C ARG A 65 -30.47 -4.58 24.33
N THR A 66 -31.26 -5.41 23.65
CA THR A 66 -31.57 -5.20 22.21
C THR A 66 -32.35 -3.90 21.98
N ILE A 67 -33.29 -3.58 22.87
CA ILE A 67 -34.07 -2.33 22.80
C ILE A 67 -33.15 -1.13 23.07
N ALA A 68 -32.32 -1.21 24.12
CA ALA A 68 -31.36 -0.16 24.44
C ALA A 68 -30.40 0.12 23.28
N VAL A 69 -29.87 -0.93 22.64
CA VAL A 69 -29.01 -0.81 21.46
C VAL A 69 -29.73 -0.11 20.31
N ASN A 70 -30.98 -0.47 20.00
CA ASN A 70 -31.75 0.18 18.93
C ASN A 70 -31.96 1.68 19.19
N ILE A 71 -32.27 2.06 20.45
CA ILE A 71 -32.39 3.47 20.84
C ILE A 71 -31.06 4.21 20.67
N LEU A 72 -29.96 3.62 21.14
CA LEU A 72 -28.62 4.19 20.96
C LEU A 72 -28.27 4.35 19.48
N TRP A 73 -28.68 3.41 18.65
CA TRP A 73 -28.45 3.44 17.21
C TRP A 73 -29.19 4.61 16.55
N ILE A 74 -30.48 4.77 16.85
CA ILE A 74 -31.29 5.92 16.36
C ILE A 74 -30.64 7.24 16.80
N ARG A 75 -30.25 7.35 18.07
CA ARG A 75 -29.58 8.55 18.59
C ARG A 75 -28.23 8.83 17.93
N SER A 76 -27.44 7.78 17.67
CA SER A 76 -26.14 7.89 17.00
C SER A 76 -26.31 8.43 15.58
N GLN A 77 -27.32 7.96 14.84
CA GLN A 77 -27.61 8.46 13.49
C GLN A 77 -28.13 9.89 13.48
N LEU A 78 -29.03 10.24 14.42
CA LEU A 78 -29.50 11.62 14.56
C LEU A 78 -28.35 12.57 14.87
N ALA A 79 -27.48 12.21 15.82
CA ALA A 79 -26.30 13.01 16.13
C ALA A 79 -25.37 13.17 14.91
N HIS A 80 -25.20 12.13 14.10
CA HIS A 80 -24.43 12.22 12.85
C HIS A 80 -25.09 13.18 11.83
N GLN A 81 -26.40 13.06 11.61
CA GLN A 81 -27.16 13.92 10.69
C GLN A 81 -27.10 15.40 11.11
N GLU A 82 -27.01 15.67 12.41
CA GLU A 82 -26.88 17.01 12.98
C GLU A 82 -25.43 17.53 13.02
N GLY A 83 -24.47 16.79 12.46
CA GLY A 83 -23.04 17.16 12.46
C GLY A 83 -22.32 16.93 13.79
N ARG A 84 -23.00 16.38 14.81
CA ARG A 84 -22.41 16.03 16.12
C ARG A 84 -21.67 14.70 16.06
N HIS A 85 -20.60 14.65 15.27
CA HIS A 85 -19.84 13.42 15.00
C HIS A 85 -19.21 12.80 16.24
N TYR A 86 -18.78 13.62 17.21
CA TYR A 86 -18.21 13.13 18.47
C TYR A 86 -19.26 12.44 19.35
N ASP A 87 -20.48 12.97 19.41
CA ASP A 87 -21.60 12.33 20.12
C ASP A 87 -22.01 11.02 19.44
N ALA A 88 -22.10 11.04 18.10
CA ALA A 88 -22.39 9.86 17.31
C ALA A 88 -21.37 8.74 17.57
N TYR A 89 -20.08 9.10 17.68
CA TYR A 89 -18.98 8.21 18.03
C TYR A 89 -19.09 7.65 19.45
N GLN A 90 -19.36 8.48 20.46
CA GLN A 90 -19.53 8.00 21.84
C GLN A 90 -20.68 6.99 21.96
N LEU A 91 -21.81 7.27 21.29
CA LEU A 91 -22.94 6.33 21.25
C LEU A 91 -22.58 5.03 20.52
N ALA A 92 -21.80 5.12 19.43
CA ALA A 92 -21.28 3.97 18.71
C ALA A 92 -20.36 3.08 19.57
N GLU A 93 -19.48 3.68 20.38
CA GLU A 93 -18.64 2.94 21.32
C GLU A 93 -19.50 2.18 22.33
N VAL A 94 -20.54 2.82 22.89
CA VAL A 94 -21.48 2.14 23.80
C VAL A 94 -22.20 0.98 23.10
N ILE A 95 -22.58 1.12 21.83
CA ILE A 95 -23.19 0.03 21.06
C ILE A 95 -22.22 -1.15 20.91
N CYS A 96 -20.96 -0.91 20.54
CA CYS A 96 -19.94 -1.95 20.41
C CYS A 96 -19.66 -2.64 21.76
N GLN A 97 -19.61 -1.86 22.84
CA GLN A 97 -19.46 -2.34 24.21
C GLN A 97 -20.63 -3.19 24.68
N LEU A 98 -21.85 -2.80 24.32
CA LEU A 98 -23.03 -3.59 24.56
C LEU A 98 -23.02 -4.84 23.69
N GLN A 99 -22.58 -4.81 22.43
CA GLN A 99 -22.58 -5.95 21.50
C GLN A 99 -21.20 -6.46 21.05
N PRO A 100 -20.32 -6.89 21.98
CA PRO A 100 -18.92 -7.14 21.66
C PRO A 100 -18.71 -8.35 20.74
N TYR A 101 -19.58 -9.36 20.80
CA TYR A 101 -19.51 -10.60 20.01
C TYR A 101 -20.37 -10.59 18.75
N PHE A 102 -20.88 -9.43 18.34
CA PHE A 102 -21.63 -9.29 17.10
C PHE A 102 -20.75 -8.54 16.08
N PRO A 103 -20.14 -9.24 15.10
CA PRO A 103 -19.23 -8.61 14.14
C PRO A 103 -19.84 -7.41 13.39
N GLY A 104 -21.15 -7.46 13.12
CA GLY A 104 -21.86 -6.42 12.38
C GLY A 104 -21.74 -5.02 12.98
N VAL A 105 -21.74 -4.87 14.31
CA VAL A 105 -21.57 -3.54 14.92
C VAL A 105 -20.17 -2.98 14.71
N TRP A 106 -19.13 -3.81 14.81
CA TRP A 106 -17.75 -3.37 14.58
C TRP A 106 -17.53 -2.97 13.13
N ALA A 107 -18.00 -3.81 12.19
CA ALA A 107 -17.97 -3.54 10.77
C ALA A 107 -18.67 -2.23 10.42
N PHE A 108 -19.91 -2.06 10.90
CA PHE A 108 -20.68 -0.86 10.63
C PHE A 108 -20.04 0.40 11.22
N GLN A 109 -19.63 0.38 12.49
CA GLN A 109 -19.10 1.59 13.12
C GLN A 109 -17.75 2.00 12.52
N ALA A 110 -16.91 1.03 12.17
CA ALA A 110 -15.69 1.31 11.44
C ALA A 110 -16.01 1.94 10.07
N TRP A 111 -16.94 1.35 9.32
CA TRP A 111 -17.37 1.89 8.02
C TRP A 111 -17.96 3.30 8.15
N ASN A 112 -18.78 3.56 9.17
CA ASN A 112 -19.38 4.87 9.43
C ASN A 112 -18.30 5.95 9.67
N MET A 113 -17.24 5.64 10.43
CA MET A 113 -16.10 6.55 10.60
C MET A 113 -15.34 6.74 9.28
N GLY A 114 -15.05 5.64 8.59
CA GLY A 114 -14.25 5.62 7.39
C GLY A 114 -14.91 6.23 6.16
N TRP A 115 -16.23 6.20 6.02
CA TRP A 115 -16.94 6.67 4.82
C TRP A 115 -17.91 7.80 5.10
N ASN A 116 -18.78 7.70 6.11
CA ASN A 116 -19.82 8.72 6.33
C ASN A 116 -19.29 9.94 7.06
N ILE A 117 -18.63 9.75 8.21
CA ILE A 117 -18.11 10.87 9.00
C ILE A 117 -16.92 11.51 8.29
N SER A 118 -15.96 10.72 7.81
CA SER A 118 -14.75 11.27 7.19
C SER A 118 -15.05 12.25 6.04
N VAL A 119 -15.99 11.95 5.14
CA VAL A 119 -16.28 12.81 3.97
C VAL A 119 -16.98 14.12 4.33
N THR A 120 -17.57 14.21 5.53
CA THR A 120 -18.16 15.46 6.04
C THR A 120 -17.13 16.43 6.62
N THR A 121 -15.88 15.98 6.81
CA THR A 121 -14.79 16.83 7.34
C THR A 121 -14.09 17.63 6.25
N HIS A 122 -13.49 18.77 6.64
CA HIS A 122 -12.93 19.75 5.71
C HIS A 122 -11.40 19.76 5.64
N THR A 123 -10.69 19.11 6.58
CA THR A 123 -9.23 19.05 6.58
C THR A 123 -8.74 17.61 6.42
N ARG A 124 -7.64 17.41 5.72
CA ARG A 124 -7.05 16.08 5.51
C ARG A 124 -6.58 15.44 6.82
N GLU A 125 -6.15 16.24 7.80
CA GLU A 125 -5.69 15.78 9.11
C GLU A 125 -6.86 15.19 9.91
N GLU A 126 -7.98 15.91 9.97
CA GLU A 126 -9.19 15.45 10.63
C GLU A 126 -9.77 14.23 9.91
N ARG A 127 -9.83 14.29 8.57
CA ARG A 127 -10.32 13.18 7.75
C ARG A 127 -9.51 11.91 7.97
N TRP A 128 -8.19 12.02 7.98
CA TRP A 128 -7.28 10.92 8.28
C TRP A 128 -7.53 10.31 9.66
N ARG A 129 -7.78 11.13 10.70
CA ARG A 129 -8.07 10.62 12.05
C ARG A 129 -9.28 9.70 12.05
N TRP A 130 -10.37 10.07 11.36
CA TRP A 130 -11.56 9.24 11.26
C TRP A 130 -11.31 7.94 10.49
N VAL A 131 -10.63 8.02 9.34
CA VAL A 131 -10.25 6.84 8.53
C VAL A 131 -9.39 5.88 9.35
N TYR A 132 -8.36 6.40 10.02
CA TYR A 132 -7.43 5.61 10.81
C TYR A 132 -8.09 5.03 12.07
N ASN A 133 -9.01 5.77 12.71
CA ASN A 133 -9.78 5.28 13.85
C ASN A 133 -10.73 4.13 13.46
N GLY A 134 -11.41 4.21 12.31
CA GLY A 134 -12.24 3.11 11.81
C GLY A 134 -11.42 1.83 11.56
N LEU A 135 -10.24 1.97 10.96
CA LEU A 135 -9.28 0.88 10.78
C LEU A 135 -8.85 0.28 12.12
N LYS A 136 -8.44 1.13 13.08
CA LYS A 136 -8.03 0.69 14.42
C LYS A 136 -9.18 0.03 15.19
N LEU A 137 -10.42 0.49 15.02
CA LEU A 137 -11.58 -0.13 15.66
C LEU A 137 -11.72 -1.60 15.26
N LEU A 138 -11.61 -1.91 13.96
CA LEU A 138 -11.63 -3.30 13.47
C LEU A 138 -10.43 -4.09 13.99
N ARG A 139 -9.22 -3.56 13.79
CA ARG A 139 -7.96 -4.26 14.04
C ARG A 139 -7.68 -4.49 15.53
N ASP A 140 -7.92 -3.47 16.35
CA ASP A 140 -7.50 -3.43 17.75
C ASP A 140 -8.61 -3.92 18.69
N GLN A 141 -9.88 -3.88 18.28
CA GLN A 141 -11.02 -4.27 19.13
C GLN A 141 -11.94 -5.31 18.50
N GLY A 142 -12.48 -5.06 17.30
CA GLY A 142 -13.46 -5.94 16.66
C GLY A 142 -12.94 -7.35 16.40
N ILE A 143 -11.80 -7.47 15.71
CA ILE A 143 -11.16 -8.76 15.39
C ILE A 143 -10.73 -9.51 16.65
N PRO A 144 -10.03 -8.91 17.64
CA PRO A 144 -9.69 -9.60 18.88
C PRO A 144 -10.89 -10.20 19.64
N LEU A 145 -12.06 -9.54 19.59
CA LEU A 145 -13.29 -10.05 20.21
C LEU A 145 -14.01 -11.09 19.35
N ASN A 146 -13.80 -11.08 18.04
CA ASN A 146 -14.45 -11.94 17.05
C ASN A 146 -13.42 -12.59 16.09
N PRO A 147 -12.45 -13.36 16.61
CA PRO A 147 -11.27 -13.77 15.83
C PRO A 147 -11.57 -14.74 14.69
N ARG A 148 -12.77 -15.35 14.69
CA ARG A 148 -13.27 -16.27 13.65
C ARG A 148 -14.24 -15.62 12.66
N SER A 149 -14.46 -14.31 12.74
CA SER A 149 -15.32 -13.60 11.79
C SER A 149 -14.51 -13.20 10.56
N LEU A 150 -14.62 -13.99 9.49
CA LEU A 150 -13.97 -13.68 8.21
C LEU A 150 -14.39 -12.31 7.67
N ASN A 151 -15.65 -11.93 7.86
CA ASN A 151 -16.16 -10.62 7.48
C ASN A 151 -15.34 -9.45 8.05
N LEU A 152 -14.89 -9.50 9.32
CA LEU A 152 -14.09 -8.40 9.89
C LEU A 152 -12.71 -8.26 9.26
N TYR A 153 -12.05 -9.38 8.94
CA TYR A 153 -10.79 -9.36 8.20
C TYR A 153 -10.99 -8.83 6.78
N LYS A 154 -12.08 -9.22 6.12
CA LYS A 154 -12.47 -8.70 4.80
C LYS A 154 -12.73 -7.20 4.83
N GLU A 155 -13.45 -6.69 5.84
CA GLU A 155 -13.69 -5.24 6.00
C GLU A 155 -12.40 -4.46 6.28
N LEU A 156 -11.50 -5.01 7.11
CA LEU A 156 -10.20 -4.38 7.36
C LEU A 156 -9.35 -4.36 6.08
N SER A 157 -9.37 -5.45 5.31
CA SER A 157 -8.74 -5.51 3.99
C SER A 157 -9.35 -4.48 3.02
N TRP A 158 -10.68 -4.34 3.01
CA TRP A 158 -11.39 -3.37 2.20
C TRP A 158 -11.05 -1.92 2.58
N PHE A 159 -10.83 -1.62 3.85
CA PHE A 159 -10.34 -0.32 4.32
C PHE A 159 -9.01 0.06 3.65
N TYR A 160 -8.04 -0.86 3.67
CA TYR A 160 -6.74 -0.63 3.03
C TYR A 160 -6.86 -0.51 1.52
N TYR A 161 -7.59 -1.42 0.88
CA TYR A 161 -7.74 -1.48 -0.57
C TYR A 161 -8.55 -0.29 -1.13
N SER A 162 -9.75 -0.06 -0.61
CA SER A 162 -10.71 0.88 -1.19
C SER A 162 -10.55 2.29 -0.64
N LYS A 163 -10.39 2.44 0.68
CA LYS A 163 -10.35 3.77 1.31
C LYS A 163 -8.97 4.41 1.24
N ILE A 164 -7.91 3.68 1.58
CA ILE A 164 -6.55 4.25 1.65
C ILE A 164 -5.85 4.18 0.28
N ALA A 165 -5.82 3.00 -0.35
CA ALA A 165 -5.14 2.82 -1.64
C ALA A 165 -5.97 3.27 -2.85
N GLY A 166 -7.30 3.29 -2.72
CA GLY A 166 -8.21 3.67 -3.79
C GLY A 166 -8.13 5.15 -4.17
N GLN A 167 -9.00 5.53 -5.11
CA GLN A 167 -9.02 6.87 -5.71
C GLN A 167 -10.42 7.52 -5.67
N LEU A 168 -11.38 6.88 -4.98
CA LEU A 168 -12.77 7.35 -4.95
C LEU A 168 -13.00 8.54 -4.02
N ASP A 169 -12.16 8.71 -3.00
CA ASP A 169 -12.21 9.84 -2.08
C ASP A 169 -11.34 10.99 -2.62
N ASP A 170 -11.82 12.23 -2.59
CA ASP A 170 -11.10 13.41 -3.08
C ASP A 170 -9.81 13.69 -2.29
N MET A 171 -9.71 13.23 -1.04
CA MET A 171 -8.50 13.32 -0.21
C MET A 171 -7.64 12.04 -0.22
N HIS A 172 -7.91 11.09 -1.11
CA HIS A 172 -7.23 9.79 -1.11
C HIS A 172 -5.68 9.89 -1.15
N VAL A 173 -5.13 10.86 -1.90
CA VAL A 173 -3.68 11.10 -1.97
C VAL A 173 -3.11 11.37 -0.57
N SER A 174 -3.81 12.17 0.25
CA SER A 174 -3.36 12.48 1.61
C SER A 174 -3.27 11.24 2.50
N TYR A 175 -4.16 10.25 2.30
CA TYR A 175 -4.12 8.99 3.03
C TYR A 175 -2.90 8.16 2.64
N LYS A 176 -2.57 8.10 1.34
CA LYS A 176 -1.37 7.41 0.83
C LYS A 176 -0.10 8.07 1.35
N GLN A 177 -0.03 9.40 1.31
CA GLN A 177 1.08 10.18 1.85
C GLN A 177 1.27 9.89 3.34
N ARG A 178 0.18 9.96 4.12
CA ARG A 178 0.21 9.76 5.57
C ARG A 178 0.62 8.34 5.94
N TRP A 179 -0.02 7.34 5.33
CA TRP A 179 0.30 5.92 5.54
C TRP A 179 1.71 5.57 5.09
N GLY A 180 2.09 5.96 3.87
CA GLY A 180 3.41 5.74 3.30
C GLY A 180 4.51 6.39 4.14
N GLY A 181 4.29 7.61 4.65
CA GLY A 181 5.20 8.27 5.58
C GLY A 181 5.37 7.54 6.91
N MET A 182 4.26 7.06 7.50
CA MET A 182 4.31 6.24 8.72
C MET A 182 5.11 4.95 8.52
N MET A 183 4.83 4.23 7.44
CA MET A 183 5.50 2.96 7.15
C MET A 183 6.95 3.15 6.68
N GLN A 184 7.27 4.22 5.97
CA GLN A 184 8.64 4.58 5.62
C GLN A 184 9.49 4.86 6.85
N ARG A 185 8.96 5.56 7.86
CA ARG A 185 9.67 5.76 9.13
C ARG A 185 9.89 4.45 9.87
N LEU A 186 8.95 3.52 9.79
CA LEU A 186 9.07 2.21 10.44
C LEU A 186 10.04 1.29 9.70
N LEU A 187 9.74 0.98 8.43
CA LEU A 187 10.37 -0.11 7.67
C LEU A 187 11.51 0.37 6.77
N GLY A 188 11.51 1.63 6.36
CA GLY A 188 12.39 2.12 5.31
C GLY A 188 11.94 1.65 3.92
N ALA A 189 12.57 2.20 2.88
CA ALA A 189 12.38 1.72 1.52
C ALA A 189 13.02 0.34 1.35
N PRO A 190 12.35 -0.63 0.72
CA PRO A 190 13.02 -1.86 0.33
C PRO A 190 14.16 -1.51 -0.64
N PRO A 191 15.24 -2.31 -0.65
CA PRO A 191 16.31 -2.10 -1.58
C PRO A 191 15.78 -2.22 -3.01
N TYR A 192 16.25 -1.31 -3.83
CA TYR A 192 16.02 -1.32 -5.26
C TYR A 192 17.41 -1.17 -5.87
N GLU A 193 18.00 -2.28 -6.30
CA GLU A 193 19.32 -2.23 -6.92
C GLU A 193 19.21 -1.49 -8.24
N GLY A 194 18.18 -1.77 -9.04
CA GLY A 194 17.95 -1.06 -10.30
C GLY A 194 19.15 -1.08 -11.24
N GLU A 195 20.12 -1.96 -10.96
CA GLU A 195 21.20 -2.29 -11.86
C GLU A 195 20.55 -2.91 -13.07
N LEU A 196 20.85 -2.33 -14.23
CA LEU A 196 20.21 -2.64 -15.50
C LEU A 196 20.38 -4.11 -15.92
N SER A 197 21.27 -4.86 -15.29
CA SER A 197 21.55 -6.28 -15.48
C SER A 197 20.68 -7.22 -14.64
N THR A 198 19.95 -6.71 -13.65
CA THR A 198 19.21 -7.55 -12.70
C THR A 198 17.93 -8.12 -13.32
N SER A 199 17.71 -9.42 -13.19
CA SER A 199 16.44 -10.04 -13.59
C SER A 199 15.33 -9.72 -12.59
N MET A 200 14.06 -9.74 -13.01
CA MET A 200 12.93 -9.53 -12.09
C MET A 200 12.96 -10.51 -10.91
N LYS A 201 13.41 -11.75 -11.15
CA LYS A 201 13.53 -12.77 -10.10
C LYS A 201 14.51 -12.33 -9.01
N GLN A 202 15.70 -11.86 -9.40
CA GLN A 202 16.70 -11.35 -8.45
C GLN A 202 16.18 -10.12 -7.72
N GLU A 203 15.50 -9.19 -8.41
CA GLU A 203 14.88 -8.02 -7.75
C GLU A 203 13.81 -8.41 -6.71
N ILE A 204 13.09 -9.51 -6.95
CA ILE A 204 12.12 -10.05 -5.97
C ILE A 204 12.86 -10.61 -4.76
N GLU A 205 13.87 -11.46 -4.98
CA GLU A 205 14.68 -12.07 -3.91
C GLU A 205 15.33 -11.01 -3.01
N ILE A 206 15.91 -9.96 -3.60
CA ILE A 206 16.51 -8.82 -2.88
C ILE A 206 15.51 -8.14 -1.93
N VAL A 207 14.28 -7.89 -2.40
CA VAL A 207 13.23 -7.26 -1.58
C VAL A 207 12.81 -8.18 -0.42
N ILE A 208 12.72 -9.47 -0.66
CA ILE A 208 12.34 -10.48 0.34
C ILE A 208 13.42 -10.61 1.41
N ASP A 209 14.67 -10.78 0.99
CA ASP A 209 15.79 -10.98 1.90
C ASP A 209 16.08 -9.74 2.75
N ALA A 210 15.78 -8.54 2.23
CA ALA A 210 15.85 -7.33 3.03
C ALA A 210 14.82 -7.26 4.17
N PHE A 211 13.66 -7.92 4.01
CA PHE A 211 12.63 -7.98 5.05
C PHE A 211 12.87 -9.11 6.07
N ARG A 212 13.54 -10.20 5.65
CA ARG A 212 13.79 -11.40 6.46
C ARG A 212 14.35 -11.12 7.86
N PRO A 213 15.36 -10.24 8.07
CA PRO A 213 15.86 -9.93 9.41
C PRO A 213 14.80 -9.39 10.37
N ILE A 214 13.78 -8.69 9.87
CA ILE A 214 12.65 -8.20 10.69
C ILE A 214 11.79 -9.38 11.14
N ALA A 215 11.55 -10.35 10.26
CA ALA A 215 10.76 -11.54 10.56
C ALA A 215 11.45 -12.49 11.56
N GLU A 216 12.78 -12.52 11.57
CA GLU A 216 13.60 -13.39 12.42
C GLU A 216 14.03 -12.73 13.73
N ALA A 217 13.72 -11.45 13.93
CA ALA A 217 14.12 -10.72 15.14
C ALA A 217 13.46 -11.31 16.40
N PRO A 218 14.14 -11.25 17.58
CA PRO A 218 13.58 -11.77 18.83
C PRO A 218 12.19 -11.19 19.16
N LEU A 219 11.18 -12.07 19.18
CA LEU A 219 9.79 -11.71 19.38
C LEU A 219 9.02 -12.90 19.97
N ASN A 220 8.35 -12.67 21.11
CA ASN A 220 7.39 -13.62 21.65
C ASN A 220 6.00 -13.33 21.05
N LYS A 221 5.47 -14.31 20.32
CA LYS A 221 4.22 -14.21 19.57
C LYS A 221 3.00 -14.73 20.34
N ASP A 222 3.09 -14.88 21.66
CA ASP A 222 1.90 -15.14 22.48
C ASP A 222 0.91 -13.97 22.35
N ILE A 223 -0.25 -14.26 21.77
CA ILE A 223 -1.35 -13.31 21.57
C ILE A 223 -1.80 -12.66 22.87
N SER A 224 -1.66 -13.35 24.01
CA SER A 224 -2.04 -12.86 25.34
C SER A 224 -1.15 -11.69 25.82
N ARG A 225 0.06 -11.57 25.26
CA ARG A 225 1.05 -10.54 25.56
C ARG A 225 1.05 -9.38 24.57
N ARG A 226 0.47 -9.56 23.38
CA ARG A 226 0.52 -8.59 22.28
C ARG A 226 -0.01 -7.21 22.70
N GLY A 227 0.87 -6.21 22.67
CA GLY A 227 0.55 -4.83 23.05
C GLY A 227 0.54 -4.54 24.55
N LYS A 228 0.92 -5.48 25.43
CA LYS A 228 1.14 -5.18 26.86
C LYS A 228 2.40 -4.32 27.04
N ASP A 229 3.50 -4.77 26.44
CA ASP A 229 4.74 -4.02 26.31
C ASP A 229 4.91 -3.68 24.84
N ARG A 230 5.25 -2.43 24.51
CA ARG A 230 5.56 -2.05 23.13
C ARG A 230 6.86 -2.73 22.64
N PHE A 231 7.83 -2.84 23.54
CA PHE A 231 9.10 -3.55 23.37
C PHE A 231 9.24 -4.58 24.48
N GLN A 232 9.20 -5.87 24.14
CA GLN A 232 9.20 -6.96 25.11
C GLN A 232 10.55 -7.07 25.86
N PRO A 233 10.60 -6.82 27.19
CA PRO A 233 11.87 -6.75 27.92
C PRO A 233 12.67 -8.06 27.94
N ASP A 234 11.98 -9.20 27.97
CA ASP A 234 12.59 -10.53 27.87
C ASP A 234 13.25 -10.76 26.51
N GLN A 235 12.65 -10.29 25.42
CA GLN A 235 13.21 -10.40 24.08
C GLN A 235 14.34 -9.39 23.84
N LEU A 236 14.25 -8.21 24.45
CA LEU A 236 15.36 -7.24 24.46
C LEU A 236 16.61 -7.85 25.13
N LYS A 237 16.43 -8.58 26.24
CA LYS A 237 17.54 -9.33 26.87
C LYS A 237 18.13 -10.39 25.96
N VAL A 238 17.33 -11.06 25.12
CA VAL A 238 17.82 -12.02 24.13
C VAL A 238 18.70 -11.31 23.09
N LEU A 239 18.24 -10.17 22.56
CA LEU A 239 19.00 -9.37 21.61
C LEU A 239 20.36 -8.90 22.19
N LEU A 240 20.36 -8.43 23.44
CA LEU A 240 21.55 -7.91 24.13
C LEU A 240 22.59 -8.98 24.51
N LYS A 241 22.32 -10.28 24.27
CA LYS A 241 23.34 -11.33 24.39
C LYS A 241 24.42 -11.22 23.31
N ASP A 242 24.12 -10.56 22.19
CA ASP A 242 25.11 -10.25 21.16
C ASP A 242 26.03 -9.10 21.64
N PRO A 243 27.35 -9.33 21.84
CA PRO A 243 28.26 -8.31 22.35
C PRO A 243 28.38 -7.10 21.44
N ALA A 244 28.25 -7.27 20.12
CA ALA A 244 28.32 -6.16 19.17
C ALA A 244 27.08 -5.26 19.29
N VAL A 245 25.90 -5.85 19.52
CA VAL A 245 24.66 -5.11 19.77
C VAL A 245 24.76 -4.35 21.09
N LYS A 246 25.18 -5.02 22.17
CA LYS A 246 25.32 -4.37 23.48
C LYS A 246 26.30 -3.18 23.41
N THR A 247 27.49 -3.40 22.82
CA THR A 247 28.52 -2.35 22.69
C THR A 247 28.00 -1.15 21.91
N TYR A 248 27.29 -1.40 20.79
CA TYR A 248 26.74 -0.32 19.98
C TYR A 248 25.62 0.44 20.71
N ALA A 249 24.74 -0.26 21.43
CA ALA A 249 23.71 0.36 22.26
C ALA A 249 24.32 1.24 23.37
N ASP A 250 25.36 0.77 24.05
CA ASP A 250 26.07 1.52 25.09
C ASP A 250 26.74 2.79 24.52
N GLN A 251 27.23 2.75 23.27
CA GLN A 251 27.81 3.90 22.57
C GLN A 251 26.77 4.94 22.11
N LEU A 252 25.54 4.49 21.83
CA LEU A 252 24.43 5.35 21.43
C LEU A 252 23.74 6.02 22.64
N ALA A 253 23.78 5.39 23.81
CA ALA A 253 23.10 5.86 25.01
C ALA A 253 23.44 7.32 25.43
N PRO A 254 24.70 7.80 25.35
CA PRO A 254 25.04 9.20 25.64
C PRO A 254 24.34 10.23 24.73
N PHE A 255 23.89 9.81 23.55
CA PHE A 255 23.12 10.64 22.61
C PHE A 255 21.61 10.57 22.87
N GLY A 256 21.17 9.89 23.93
CA GLY A 256 19.75 9.65 24.22
C GLY A 256 19.10 8.63 23.28
N VAL A 257 19.88 7.80 22.59
CA VAL A 257 19.39 6.82 21.63
C VAL A 257 19.40 5.43 22.25
N GLY A 258 18.22 4.86 22.47
CA GLY A 258 18.00 3.50 22.99
C GLY A 258 17.37 2.56 21.96
N ILE A 259 17.27 1.26 22.28
CA ILE A 259 16.67 0.22 21.42
C ILE A 259 15.12 0.31 21.44
N ASN A 260 14.60 1.44 20.98
CA ASN A 260 13.18 1.80 20.93
C ASN A 260 12.94 2.84 19.81
N ASP A 261 11.88 3.65 19.92
CA ASP A 261 11.55 4.71 18.96
C ASP A 261 12.72 5.67 18.67
N THR A 262 13.53 6.00 19.68
CA THR A 262 14.65 6.94 19.52
C THR A 262 15.72 6.44 18.55
N LEU A 263 15.92 5.12 18.43
CA LEU A 263 16.79 4.54 17.40
C LEU A 263 16.20 4.73 16.00
N LEU A 264 14.89 4.50 15.83
CA LEU A 264 14.24 4.73 14.55
C LEU A 264 14.30 6.21 14.17
N GLU A 265 14.07 7.12 15.12
CA GLU A 265 14.17 8.57 14.89
C GLU A 265 15.59 8.98 14.48
N ALA A 266 16.61 8.55 15.22
CA ALA A 266 18.01 8.83 14.90
C ALA A 266 18.40 8.27 13.52
N TYR A 267 18.01 7.03 13.23
CA TYR A 267 18.26 6.39 11.94
C TYR A 267 17.57 7.12 10.79
N ASN A 268 16.27 7.41 10.91
CA ASN A 268 15.51 8.13 9.88
C ASN A 268 15.96 9.59 9.70
N ARG A 269 16.63 10.19 10.69
CA ARG A 269 17.17 11.54 10.60
C ARG A 269 18.56 11.59 9.98
N TRP A 270 19.43 10.64 10.31
CA TRP A 270 20.86 10.74 10.00
C TRP A 270 21.39 9.69 9.03
N SER A 271 20.72 8.55 8.88
CA SER A 271 21.23 7.45 8.04
C SER A 271 21.31 7.85 6.57
N LEU A 272 22.40 7.45 5.94
CA LEU A 272 22.68 7.48 4.51
C LEU A 272 22.41 6.11 3.87
N ASP A 273 21.92 5.13 4.63
CA ASP A 273 21.52 3.84 4.08
C ASP A 273 20.40 4.06 3.04
N GLN A 274 20.43 3.25 1.98
CA GLN A 274 19.49 3.34 0.84
C GLN A 274 18.01 3.32 1.29
N ALA A 275 17.70 2.66 2.40
CA ALA A 275 16.34 2.62 2.93
C ALA A 275 15.78 4.00 3.32
N VAL A 276 16.64 4.99 3.60
CA VAL A 276 16.28 6.32 4.12
C VAL A 276 16.79 7.46 3.24
N GLU A 277 17.94 7.30 2.58
CA GLU A 277 18.48 8.36 1.73
C GLU A 277 17.52 8.74 0.59
N THR A 278 16.79 7.76 0.10
CA THR A 278 16.05 7.77 -1.17
C THR A 278 14.81 8.63 -1.17
N ILE A 279 14.40 9.06 0.02
CA ILE A 279 13.30 10.00 0.23
C ILE A 279 13.78 11.44 0.41
N ARG A 280 15.09 11.69 0.29
CA ARG A 280 15.71 13.01 0.43
C ARG A 280 16.29 13.46 -0.92
N ILE A 281 16.25 14.77 -1.15
CA ILE A 281 16.96 15.38 -2.31
C ILE A 281 18.44 15.59 -1.99
N VAL A 282 18.75 15.94 -0.74
CA VAL A 282 20.12 16.18 -0.26
C VAL A 282 20.36 15.46 1.06
N PRO A 283 21.61 15.05 1.35
CA PRO A 283 21.96 14.43 2.63
C PRO A 283 21.68 15.37 3.83
N PRO A 284 21.40 14.79 5.01
CA PRO A 284 21.20 15.56 6.23
C PRO A 284 22.48 16.28 6.64
N LYS A 285 22.35 17.51 7.14
CA LYS A 285 23.48 18.35 7.56
C LYS A 285 23.48 18.52 9.08
N PRO A 286 24.30 17.76 9.84
CA PRO A 286 24.43 17.97 11.28
C PRO A 286 25.03 19.36 11.58
N ARG A 287 24.53 20.04 12.61
CA ARG A 287 24.89 21.42 12.96
C ARG A 287 25.73 21.50 14.23
N THR A 288 25.47 20.64 15.21
CA THR A 288 26.24 20.58 16.46
C THR A 288 27.28 19.47 16.44
N GLU A 289 28.28 19.54 17.31
CA GLU A 289 29.29 18.48 17.42
C GLU A 289 28.67 17.12 17.82
N SER A 290 27.69 17.15 18.73
CA SER A 290 26.94 15.96 19.11
C SER A 290 26.17 15.35 17.92
N GLU A 291 25.58 16.17 17.05
CA GLU A 291 24.89 15.67 15.85
C GLU A 291 25.87 15.08 14.83
N LYS A 292 27.07 15.66 14.70
CA LYS A 292 28.11 15.12 13.80
C LYS A 292 28.58 13.74 14.27
N GLU A 293 28.89 13.61 15.55
CA GLU A 293 29.33 12.32 16.12
C GLU A 293 28.22 11.26 16.06
N LEU A 294 26.97 11.62 16.38
CA LEU A 294 25.84 10.71 16.22
C LEU A 294 25.65 10.30 14.76
N SER A 295 25.67 11.25 13.83
CA SER A 295 25.55 10.96 12.39
C SER A 295 26.65 10.01 11.91
N LYS A 296 27.91 10.25 12.33
CA LYS A 296 29.05 9.38 12.03
C LYS A 296 28.87 7.98 12.61
N MET A 297 28.33 7.88 13.83
CA MET A 297 28.07 6.60 14.48
C MET A 297 26.96 5.81 13.79
N ILE A 298 25.83 6.47 13.44
CA ILE A 298 24.73 5.88 12.68
C ILE A 298 25.19 5.34 11.33
N ASN A 299 26.07 6.09 10.64
CA ASN A 299 26.56 5.75 9.29
C ASN A 299 27.83 4.88 9.29
N SER A 300 28.32 4.43 10.45
CA SER A 300 29.51 3.60 10.53
C SER A 300 29.27 2.22 9.93
N THR A 301 30.14 1.79 9.02
CA THR A 301 30.15 0.42 8.46
C THR A 301 30.49 -0.62 9.52
N ARG A 302 31.36 -0.28 10.49
CA ARG A 302 31.70 -1.13 11.63
C ARG A 302 30.47 -1.54 12.44
N HIS A 303 29.51 -0.62 12.61
CA HIS A 303 28.30 -0.86 13.41
C HIS A 303 27.11 -1.35 12.58
N ALA A 304 27.23 -1.46 11.25
CA ALA A 304 26.10 -1.82 10.38
C ALA A 304 25.42 -3.16 10.76
N PRO A 305 26.13 -4.25 11.10
CA PRO A 305 25.48 -5.50 11.53
C PRO A 305 24.68 -5.34 12.84
N ALA A 306 25.27 -4.68 13.84
CA ALA A 306 24.61 -4.43 15.13
C ALA A 306 23.40 -3.49 14.98
N ARG A 307 23.56 -2.41 14.20
CA ARG A 307 22.49 -1.48 13.83
C ARG A 307 21.34 -2.21 13.14
N GLY A 308 21.63 -3.08 12.18
CA GLY A 308 20.63 -3.90 11.49
C GLY A 308 19.82 -4.76 12.45
N LYS A 309 20.49 -5.51 13.36
CA LYS A 309 19.80 -6.33 14.37
C LYS A 309 18.91 -5.49 15.31
N MET A 310 19.39 -4.35 15.76
CA MET A 310 18.62 -3.43 16.61
C MET A 310 17.40 -2.86 15.89
N LEU A 311 17.56 -2.40 14.65
CA LEU A 311 16.45 -1.88 13.84
C LEU A 311 15.41 -2.97 13.57
N SER A 312 15.84 -4.18 13.21
CA SER A 312 14.95 -5.32 12.98
C SER A 312 14.14 -5.67 14.23
N PHE A 313 14.77 -5.68 15.41
CA PHE A 313 14.06 -5.86 16.68
C PHE A 313 13.00 -4.78 16.92
N VAL A 314 13.37 -3.50 16.83
CA VAL A 314 12.43 -2.39 17.05
C VAL A 314 11.25 -2.48 16.06
N ARG A 315 11.53 -2.76 14.78
CA ARG A 315 10.52 -2.93 13.73
C ARG A 315 9.57 -4.09 14.02
N ALA A 316 10.10 -5.27 14.35
CA ALA A 316 9.31 -6.46 14.65
C ALA A 316 8.40 -6.25 15.87
N GLN A 317 8.92 -5.61 16.91
CA GLN A 317 8.17 -5.28 18.13
C GLN A 317 7.02 -4.31 17.83
N ILE A 318 7.25 -3.25 17.04
CA ILE A 318 6.20 -2.30 16.64
C ILE A 318 5.15 -2.98 15.74
N LEU A 319 5.56 -3.74 14.73
CA LEU A 319 4.64 -4.47 13.85
C LEU A 319 3.70 -5.37 14.66
N TRP A 320 4.26 -6.16 15.59
CA TRP A 320 3.49 -7.08 16.42
C TRP A 320 2.61 -6.36 17.45
N ASN A 321 3.19 -5.49 18.26
CA ASN A 321 2.52 -4.93 19.43
C ASN A 321 1.58 -3.78 19.08
N GLU A 322 1.87 -3.01 18.03
CA GLU A 322 1.09 -1.82 17.65
C GLU A 322 0.25 -2.08 16.40
N TYR A 323 0.85 -2.60 15.33
CA TYR A 323 0.12 -2.85 14.07
C TYR A 323 -0.60 -4.19 14.04
N LYS A 324 -0.41 -5.04 15.05
CA LYS A 324 -1.04 -6.38 15.17
C LYS A 324 -0.72 -7.30 13.98
N MET A 325 0.39 -7.03 13.30
CA MET A 325 0.88 -7.81 12.16
C MET A 325 2.01 -8.72 12.63
N ASP A 326 1.98 -9.98 12.20
CA ASP A 326 3.04 -10.96 12.44
C ASP A 326 4.12 -10.80 11.35
N PRO A 327 5.35 -10.37 11.69
CA PRO A 327 6.44 -10.24 10.72
C PRO A 327 6.78 -11.53 9.98
N SER A 328 6.64 -12.71 10.60
CA SER A 328 6.89 -13.97 9.87
C SER A 328 5.75 -14.32 8.92
N TYR A 329 4.51 -13.94 9.22
CA TYR A 329 3.43 -14.11 8.24
C TYR A 329 3.55 -13.10 7.09
N MET A 330 4.03 -11.89 7.36
CA MET A 330 4.40 -10.94 6.31
C MET A 330 5.47 -11.53 5.38
N LEU A 331 6.52 -12.14 5.93
CA LEU A 331 7.54 -12.84 5.13
C LEU A 331 6.96 -14.05 4.38
N GLU A 332 6.14 -14.88 5.04
CA GLU A 332 5.46 -16.03 4.43
C GLU A 332 4.67 -15.62 3.18
N LEU A 333 3.93 -14.51 3.23
CA LEU A 333 3.21 -13.96 2.08
C LEU A 333 4.13 -13.56 0.92
N MET A 334 5.35 -13.11 1.22
CA MET A 334 6.32 -12.73 0.19
C MET A 334 7.01 -13.96 -0.42
N GLU A 335 7.40 -14.92 0.43
CA GLU A 335 8.14 -16.13 0.03
C GLU A 335 7.26 -17.19 -0.64
N GLN A 336 6.10 -17.46 -0.07
CA GLN A 336 5.18 -18.50 -0.54
C GLN A 336 4.15 -17.96 -1.53
N GLY A 337 4.02 -16.63 -1.62
CA GLY A 337 3.25 -15.87 -2.61
C GLY A 337 2.06 -16.62 -3.19
N VAL A 338 2.26 -17.23 -4.36
CA VAL A 338 1.31 -18.14 -4.99
C VAL A 338 2.00 -19.46 -5.33
N GLU A 339 1.44 -20.59 -4.88
CA GLU A 339 1.86 -21.92 -5.30
C GLU A 339 0.83 -22.56 -6.25
N ILE A 340 1.29 -22.99 -7.43
CA ILE A 340 0.51 -23.71 -8.44
C ILE A 340 1.39 -24.79 -9.06
N ASP A 341 0.90 -26.02 -9.09
CA ASP A 341 1.60 -27.19 -9.66
C ASP A 341 3.04 -27.35 -9.11
N GLY A 342 3.22 -27.10 -7.81
CA GLY A 342 4.53 -27.17 -7.13
C GLY A 342 5.50 -26.04 -7.46
N LYS A 343 5.08 -25.03 -8.23
CA LYS A 343 5.88 -23.81 -8.49
C LYS A 343 5.43 -22.68 -7.59
N VAL A 344 6.38 -22.07 -6.89
CA VAL A 344 6.17 -20.92 -6.02
C VAL A 344 6.52 -19.63 -6.76
N TYR A 345 5.55 -18.72 -6.81
CA TYR A 345 5.68 -17.38 -7.36
C TYR A 345 5.71 -16.38 -6.21
N GLN A 346 6.92 -15.92 -5.90
CA GLN A 346 7.18 -14.93 -4.86
C GLN A 346 6.58 -13.56 -5.18
N ILE A 347 6.23 -12.79 -4.14
CA ILE A 347 5.59 -11.47 -4.26
C ILE A 347 6.43 -10.42 -3.51
N PRO A 348 7.00 -9.41 -4.18
CA PRO A 348 7.88 -8.42 -3.56
C PRO A 348 7.08 -7.30 -2.86
N LEU A 349 6.31 -7.65 -1.84
CA LEU A 349 5.40 -6.73 -1.15
C LEU A 349 6.17 -5.56 -0.50
N ASP A 350 5.99 -4.35 -1.03
CA ASP A 350 6.47 -3.11 -0.39
C ASP A 350 5.48 -2.66 0.68
N TRP A 351 5.74 -3.08 1.92
CA TRP A 351 4.90 -2.82 3.10
C TRP A 351 4.68 -1.33 3.43
N ARG A 352 5.30 -0.40 2.70
CA ARG A 352 4.98 1.04 2.77
C ARG A 352 3.66 1.40 2.12
N GLY A 353 3.24 0.65 1.10
CA GLY A 353 1.94 0.81 0.46
C GLY A 353 0.80 0.31 1.33
N ALA A 354 -0.43 0.72 1.04
CA ALA A 354 -1.61 0.20 1.74
C ALA A 354 -2.08 -1.17 1.20
N LEU A 355 -1.85 -1.47 -0.08
CA LEU A 355 -2.32 -2.71 -0.71
C LEU A 355 -1.71 -4.00 -0.12
N PRO A 356 -0.42 -4.05 0.27
CA PRO A 356 0.11 -5.21 0.98
C PRO A 356 -0.60 -5.50 2.30
N HIS A 357 -1.09 -4.46 2.99
CA HIS A 357 -1.86 -4.62 4.22
C HIS A 357 -3.26 -5.17 3.93
N ALA A 358 -3.87 -4.78 2.81
CA ALA A 358 -5.12 -5.39 2.35
C ALA A 358 -4.94 -6.90 2.10
N ILE A 359 -3.84 -7.29 1.44
CA ILE A 359 -3.47 -8.70 1.20
C ILE A 359 -3.23 -9.41 2.52
N TYR A 360 -2.46 -8.80 3.43
CA TYR A 360 -2.17 -9.37 4.75
C TYR A 360 -3.45 -9.70 5.51
N TRP A 361 -4.37 -8.74 5.67
CA TRP A 361 -5.56 -8.96 6.48
C TRP A 361 -6.54 -9.93 5.83
N ALA A 362 -6.70 -9.90 4.51
CA ALA A 362 -7.51 -10.88 3.81
C ALA A 362 -6.92 -12.30 3.89
N GLY A 363 -5.61 -12.44 3.68
CA GLY A 363 -4.90 -13.72 3.78
C GLY A 363 -4.91 -14.28 5.20
N TYR A 364 -4.65 -13.42 6.20
CA TYR A 364 -4.68 -13.79 7.60
C TYR A 364 -6.08 -14.23 8.03
N GLY A 365 -7.12 -13.56 7.52
CA GLY A 365 -8.52 -13.97 7.69
C GLY A 365 -8.78 -15.39 7.20
N LEU A 366 -8.30 -15.76 6.01
CA LEU A 366 -8.42 -17.13 5.48
C LEU A 366 -7.63 -18.13 6.32
N LYS A 367 -6.40 -17.78 6.73
CA LYS A 367 -5.52 -18.62 7.55
C LYS A 367 -6.15 -18.96 8.92
N VAL A 368 -6.77 -17.97 9.55
CA VAL A 368 -7.37 -18.13 10.89
C VAL A 368 -8.79 -18.71 10.82
N CYS A 369 -9.62 -18.28 9.88
CA CYS A 369 -11.02 -18.70 9.83
C CYS A 369 -11.19 -20.05 9.13
N LYS A 370 -10.30 -20.41 8.20
CA LYS A 370 -10.33 -21.68 7.43
C LYS A 370 -11.75 -22.02 6.91
N PRO A 371 -12.35 -21.16 6.05
CA PRO A 371 -13.69 -21.42 5.53
C PRO A 371 -13.71 -22.77 4.80
N GLU A 372 -14.75 -23.58 5.07
CA GLU A 372 -14.93 -24.89 4.43
C GLU A 372 -15.28 -24.76 2.95
N ASP A 373 -15.98 -23.67 2.57
CA ASP A 373 -16.44 -23.40 1.22
C ASP A 373 -16.05 -21.97 0.78
N TYR A 374 -15.16 -21.89 -0.21
CA TYR A 374 -14.67 -20.63 -0.77
C TYR A 374 -15.65 -19.97 -1.74
N SER A 375 -16.71 -20.67 -2.17
CA SER A 375 -17.76 -20.11 -3.02
C SER A 375 -18.76 -19.26 -2.24
N GLN A 376 -18.83 -19.42 -0.92
CA GLN A 376 -19.66 -18.58 -0.07
C GLN A 376 -19.28 -17.11 -0.21
N ILE A 377 -20.29 -16.24 -0.18
CA ILE A 377 -20.16 -14.80 -0.48
C ILE A 377 -19.04 -14.14 0.32
N GLU A 378 -18.89 -14.47 1.60
CA GLU A 378 -17.85 -13.89 2.46
C GLU A 378 -16.44 -14.29 2.03
N ALA A 379 -16.19 -15.58 1.83
CA ALA A 379 -14.89 -16.09 1.40
C ALA A 379 -14.55 -15.61 -0.01
N LEU A 380 -15.52 -15.63 -0.92
CA LEU A 380 -15.39 -15.10 -2.27
C LEU A 380 -15.01 -13.62 -2.27
N ASN A 381 -15.69 -12.79 -1.49
CA ASN A 381 -15.40 -11.36 -1.41
C ASN A 381 -14.06 -11.07 -0.73
N ASN A 382 -13.66 -11.87 0.28
CA ASN A 382 -12.35 -11.74 0.90
C ASN A 382 -11.22 -12.08 -0.10
N THR A 383 -11.36 -13.16 -0.87
CA THR A 383 -10.38 -13.54 -1.91
C THR A 383 -10.32 -12.49 -3.03
N ARG A 384 -11.45 -11.90 -3.40
CA ARG A 384 -11.47 -10.77 -4.36
C ARG A 384 -10.66 -9.58 -3.89
N ASN A 385 -10.60 -9.28 -2.59
CA ASN A 385 -9.73 -8.21 -2.08
C ASN A 385 -8.24 -8.51 -2.34
N ILE A 386 -7.81 -9.77 -2.20
CA ILE A 386 -6.43 -10.19 -2.53
C ILE A 386 -6.17 -9.97 -4.02
N LEU A 387 -7.05 -10.50 -4.89
CA LEU A 387 -6.91 -10.38 -6.35
C LEU A 387 -6.90 -8.92 -6.81
N ASN A 388 -7.83 -8.10 -6.32
CA ASN A 388 -7.90 -6.69 -6.70
C ASN A 388 -6.69 -5.90 -6.19
N SER A 389 -6.18 -6.24 -5.00
CA SER A 389 -4.97 -5.62 -4.46
C SER A 389 -3.75 -5.96 -5.31
N LEU A 390 -3.59 -7.22 -5.71
CA LEU A 390 -2.52 -7.66 -6.61
C LEU A 390 -2.60 -6.98 -7.99
N LYS A 391 -3.80 -6.90 -8.59
CA LYS A 391 -4.02 -6.16 -9.84
C LYS A 391 -3.60 -4.70 -9.73
N LEU A 392 -3.96 -4.04 -8.63
CA LEU A 392 -3.65 -2.63 -8.44
C LEU A 392 -2.15 -2.42 -8.15
N LEU A 393 -1.50 -3.37 -7.47
CA LEU A 393 -0.04 -3.38 -7.31
C LEU A 393 0.70 -3.47 -8.65
N THR A 394 0.18 -4.16 -9.66
CA THR A 394 0.77 -4.10 -11.01
C THR A 394 0.83 -2.67 -11.56
N ALA A 395 -0.15 -1.83 -11.25
CA ALA A 395 -0.22 -0.44 -11.73
C ALA A 395 0.44 0.60 -10.79
N THR A 396 0.61 0.27 -9.50
CA THR A 396 0.96 1.23 -8.44
C THR A 396 2.00 0.72 -7.42
N GLY A 397 2.50 -0.50 -7.59
CA GLY A 397 3.31 -1.21 -6.60
C GLY A 397 4.72 -0.64 -6.42
N LEU A 398 5.21 0.14 -7.38
CA LEU A 398 6.49 0.83 -7.23
C LEU A 398 6.26 2.17 -6.53
N ILE A 399 6.65 2.24 -5.25
CA ILE A 399 6.40 3.39 -4.38
C ILE A 399 7.67 4.19 -4.20
N ASN A 400 7.59 5.49 -4.47
CA ASN A 400 8.62 6.46 -4.11
C ASN A 400 8.03 7.58 -3.25
N LEU A 401 8.76 7.95 -2.21
CA LEU A 401 8.37 9.02 -1.30
C LEU A 401 9.43 10.11 -1.36
N GLN A 402 9.02 11.36 -1.13
CA GLN A 402 9.95 12.45 -0.93
C GLN A 402 9.52 13.27 0.28
N ILE A 403 10.41 13.44 1.25
CA ILE A 403 10.14 14.25 2.43
C ILE A 403 9.86 15.70 2.02
N ARG A 404 8.86 16.29 2.66
CA ARG A 404 8.57 17.72 2.65
C ARG A 404 8.93 18.30 4.02
N PRO A 405 10.02 19.08 4.16
CA PRO A 405 10.45 19.58 5.46
C PRO A 405 9.39 20.44 6.18
N ASP A 406 8.56 21.13 5.42
CA ASP A 406 7.40 21.92 5.84
C ASP A 406 6.18 21.07 6.22
N GLU A 407 6.05 19.87 5.67
CA GLU A 407 4.94 18.94 5.93
C GLU A 407 5.45 17.49 6.13
N PRO A 408 6.21 17.21 7.21
CA PRO A 408 6.93 15.94 7.38
C PRO A 408 6.00 14.73 7.54
N ASP A 409 4.74 14.98 7.87
CA ASP A 409 3.69 13.98 8.05
C ASP A 409 3.01 13.55 6.75
N TYR A 410 3.24 14.29 5.67
CA TYR A 410 2.66 14.09 4.35
C TYR A 410 3.78 14.20 3.29
N PRO A 411 4.71 13.23 3.18
CA PRO A 411 5.68 13.22 2.10
C PRO A 411 4.99 13.26 0.74
N LEU A 412 5.66 13.77 -0.30
CA LEU A 412 5.18 13.55 -1.68
C LEU A 412 5.17 12.04 -1.92
N TYR A 413 4.09 11.54 -2.50
CA TYR A 413 3.85 10.12 -2.74
C TYR A 413 3.71 9.89 -4.24
N TYR A 414 4.58 9.06 -4.78
CA TYR A 414 4.60 8.65 -6.17
C TYR A 414 4.38 7.15 -6.25
N GLU A 415 3.46 6.74 -7.12
CA GLU A 415 3.21 5.35 -7.47
C GLU A 415 3.38 5.17 -8.97
N SER A 416 4.01 4.08 -9.37
CA SER A 416 4.13 3.64 -10.76
C SER A 416 3.98 2.13 -10.86
N ALA A 417 3.84 1.63 -12.08
CA ALA A 417 3.63 0.22 -12.31
C ALA A 417 4.87 -0.59 -11.96
N ASP A 418 4.62 -1.76 -11.40
CA ASP A 418 5.64 -2.72 -11.01
C ASP A 418 5.33 -4.05 -11.68
N LEU A 419 6.12 -4.38 -12.70
CA LEU A 419 5.91 -5.55 -13.54
C LEU A 419 6.14 -6.86 -12.80
N ARG A 420 6.83 -6.84 -11.64
CA ARG A 420 7.08 -8.01 -10.81
C ARG A 420 5.80 -8.63 -10.27
N TYR A 421 4.70 -7.87 -10.21
CA TYR A 421 3.39 -8.37 -9.80
C TYR A 421 2.61 -9.07 -10.92
N ILE A 422 3.04 -8.98 -12.20
CA ILE A 422 2.26 -9.53 -13.32
C ILE A 422 2.05 -11.03 -13.19
N THR A 423 3.14 -11.78 -13.08
CA THR A 423 3.08 -13.24 -12.97
C THR A 423 2.37 -13.68 -11.69
N PRO A 424 2.75 -13.24 -10.47
CA PRO A 424 2.04 -13.68 -9.27
C PRO A 424 0.55 -13.35 -9.28
N THR A 425 0.13 -12.20 -9.83
CA THR A 425 -1.29 -11.86 -9.95
C THR A 425 -2.02 -12.79 -10.91
N HIS A 426 -1.41 -13.11 -12.06
CA HIS A 426 -1.98 -14.05 -13.02
C HIS A 426 -2.14 -15.44 -12.40
N GLU A 427 -1.10 -15.94 -11.75
CA GLU A 427 -1.11 -17.24 -11.09
C GLU A 427 -2.18 -17.25 -9.97
N GLN A 428 -2.29 -16.19 -9.16
CA GLN A 428 -3.35 -16.12 -8.13
C GLN A 428 -4.76 -16.20 -8.74
N HIS A 429 -4.98 -15.66 -9.95
CA HIS A 429 -6.24 -15.88 -10.67
C HIS A 429 -6.41 -17.34 -11.09
N MET A 430 -5.37 -17.95 -11.65
CA MET A 430 -5.41 -19.35 -12.08
C MET A 430 -5.77 -20.30 -10.93
N LYS A 431 -5.11 -20.12 -9.78
CA LYS A 431 -5.40 -20.86 -8.55
C LYS A 431 -6.86 -20.72 -8.15
N TYR A 432 -7.38 -19.49 -8.18
CA TYR A 432 -8.74 -19.25 -7.75
C TYR A 432 -9.81 -19.72 -8.75
N ILE A 433 -9.53 -19.62 -10.05
CA ILE A 433 -10.38 -20.18 -11.09
C ILE A 433 -10.48 -21.70 -10.96
N ALA A 434 -9.35 -22.38 -10.71
CA ALA A 434 -9.34 -23.82 -10.48
C ALA A 434 -10.19 -24.23 -9.28
N GLN A 435 -10.03 -23.55 -8.13
CA GLN A 435 -10.85 -23.79 -6.93
C GLN A 435 -12.34 -23.59 -7.18
N LEU A 436 -12.73 -22.54 -7.90
CA LEU A 436 -14.14 -22.31 -8.24
C LEU A 436 -14.67 -23.33 -9.25
N ALA A 437 -13.84 -23.80 -10.17
CA ALA A 437 -14.22 -24.82 -11.14
C ALA A 437 -14.54 -26.16 -10.45
N GLU A 438 -13.77 -26.56 -9.43
CA GLU A 438 -14.04 -27.76 -8.62
C GLU A 438 -15.42 -27.69 -7.93
N ILE A 439 -15.82 -26.52 -7.46
CA ILE A 439 -17.10 -26.32 -6.75
C ILE A 439 -18.27 -26.20 -7.73
N THR A 440 -18.07 -25.50 -8.85
CA THR A 440 -19.16 -25.06 -9.72
C THR A 440 -19.32 -25.91 -10.99
N GLY A 441 -18.33 -26.74 -11.32
CA GLY A 441 -18.27 -27.53 -12.55
C GLY A 441 -18.13 -26.71 -13.83
N LYS A 442 -17.93 -25.38 -13.73
CA LYS A 442 -17.80 -24.51 -14.90
C LYS A 442 -16.46 -24.72 -15.62
N SER A 443 -16.51 -24.65 -16.95
CA SER A 443 -15.33 -24.64 -17.79
C SER A 443 -14.44 -23.43 -17.50
N PHE A 444 -13.16 -23.49 -17.89
CA PHE A 444 -12.25 -22.37 -17.72
C PHE A 444 -12.74 -21.11 -18.45
N LYS A 445 -13.29 -21.23 -19.67
CA LYS A 445 -13.79 -20.06 -20.41
C LYS A 445 -15.06 -19.47 -19.80
N ASP A 446 -15.91 -20.27 -19.17
CA ASP A 446 -17.19 -19.80 -18.62
C ASP A 446 -17.10 -19.40 -17.15
N ASN A 447 -15.87 -19.30 -16.61
CA ASN A 447 -15.64 -18.99 -15.20
C ASN A 447 -16.10 -17.56 -14.84
N TYR A 448 -16.51 -17.37 -13.58
CA TYR A 448 -17.05 -16.10 -13.06
C TYR A 448 -16.08 -14.91 -13.08
N LEU A 449 -14.78 -15.16 -13.26
CA LEU A 449 -13.72 -14.16 -13.27
C LEU A 449 -13.19 -13.88 -14.68
N ASN A 450 -13.70 -14.54 -15.74
CA ASN A 450 -13.21 -14.41 -17.11
C ASN A 450 -12.99 -12.94 -17.50
N THR A 451 -14.05 -12.13 -17.52
CA THR A 451 -13.97 -10.73 -17.94
C THR A 451 -12.93 -9.94 -17.13
N GLY A 452 -12.91 -10.14 -15.81
CA GLY A 452 -11.98 -9.45 -14.92
C GLY A 452 -10.53 -9.91 -15.06
N HIS A 453 -10.28 -11.16 -15.45
CA HIS A 453 -8.94 -11.70 -15.67
C HIS A 453 -8.40 -11.34 -17.06
N VAL A 454 -9.22 -11.46 -18.11
CA VAL A 454 -8.87 -11.05 -19.48
C VAL A 454 -8.52 -9.56 -19.51
N ASN A 455 -9.36 -8.70 -18.93
CA ASN A 455 -9.09 -7.26 -18.87
C ASN A 455 -7.79 -6.94 -18.13
N TYR A 456 -7.45 -7.72 -17.10
CA TYR A 456 -6.18 -7.58 -16.39
C TYR A 456 -4.99 -8.00 -17.27
N ILE A 457 -5.10 -9.15 -17.94
CA ILE A 457 -4.04 -9.66 -18.82
C ILE A 457 -3.77 -8.68 -19.96
N ILE A 458 -4.80 -8.09 -20.58
CA ILE A 458 -4.62 -7.06 -21.62
C ILE A 458 -3.82 -5.87 -21.09
N LYS A 459 -4.11 -5.39 -19.87
CA LYS A 459 -3.31 -4.32 -19.23
C LYS A 459 -1.87 -4.75 -19.00
N ALA A 460 -1.64 -5.98 -18.56
CA ALA A 460 -0.30 -6.53 -18.40
C ALA A 460 0.47 -6.63 -19.73
N ILE A 461 -0.21 -7.05 -20.81
CA ILE A 461 0.34 -7.08 -22.17
C ILE A 461 0.79 -5.68 -22.60
N ASN A 462 -0.03 -4.64 -22.39
CA ASN A 462 0.32 -3.26 -22.72
C ASN A 462 1.60 -2.82 -21.99
N LEU A 463 1.70 -3.09 -20.69
CA LEU A 463 2.86 -2.74 -19.87
C LEU A 463 4.13 -3.50 -20.29
N LEU A 464 4.03 -4.81 -20.53
CA LEU A 464 5.15 -5.64 -20.98
C LEU A 464 5.65 -5.22 -22.36
N ALA A 465 4.74 -4.93 -23.30
CA ALA A 465 5.10 -4.43 -24.63
C ALA A 465 5.80 -3.08 -24.56
N ALA A 466 5.30 -2.15 -23.72
CA ALA A 466 5.92 -0.86 -23.48
C ALA A 466 7.33 -0.97 -22.87
N ASP A 467 7.55 -1.87 -21.90
CA ASP A 467 8.89 -2.14 -21.33
C ASP A 467 9.83 -2.85 -22.32
N GLY A 468 9.29 -3.40 -23.42
CA GLY A 468 10.03 -4.13 -24.46
C GLY A 468 10.16 -5.63 -24.19
N ARG A 469 9.38 -6.19 -23.27
CA ARG A 469 9.31 -7.64 -22.94
C ARG A 469 8.36 -8.36 -23.89
N ILE A 470 8.66 -8.29 -25.18
CA ILE A 470 7.74 -8.69 -26.26
C ILE A 470 7.39 -10.18 -26.19
N ALA A 471 8.36 -11.06 -25.90
CA ALA A 471 8.10 -12.49 -25.76
C ALA A 471 7.13 -12.82 -24.61
N GLU A 472 7.25 -12.10 -23.49
CA GLU A 472 6.37 -12.30 -22.35
C GLU A 472 4.96 -11.74 -22.61
N ALA A 473 4.87 -10.57 -23.26
CA ALA A 473 3.61 -10.01 -23.73
C ALA A 473 2.90 -10.99 -24.70
N GLN A 474 3.63 -11.58 -25.64
CA GLN A 474 3.11 -12.57 -26.58
C GLN A 474 2.58 -13.82 -25.87
N ARG A 475 3.31 -14.35 -24.88
CA ARG A 475 2.86 -15.50 -24.07
C ARG A 475 1.50 -15.25 -23.43
N TYR A 476 1.29 -14.05 -22.87
CA TYR A 476 0.01 -13.68 -22.25
C TYR A 476 -1.11 -13.46 -23.28
N PHE A 477 -0.77 -12.94 -24.46
CA PHE A 477 -1.71 -12.80 -25.57
C PHE A 477 -2.19 -14.18 -26.06
N ASP A 478 -1.26 -15.10 -26.29
CA ASP A 478 -1.56 -16.48 -26.73
C ASP A 478 -2.36 -17.22 -25.66
N PHE A 479 -2.00 -17.07 -24.39
CA PHE A 479 -2.77 -17.61 -23.27
C PHE A 479 -4.25 -17.21 -23.34
N VAL A 480 -4.55 -15.93 -23.60
CA VAL A 480 -5.93 -15.46 -23.69
C VAL A 480 -6.64 -16.07 -24.90
N LYS A 481 -5.98 -16.13 -26.06
CA LYS A 481 -6.56 -16.75 -27.27
C LYS A 481 -6.88 -18.22 -27.04
N GLU A 482 -5.94 -18.97 -26.47
CA GLU A 482 -6.07 -20.42 -26.31
C GLU A 482 -6.99 -20.80 -25.15
N LYS A 483 -6.76 -20.25 -23.95
CA LYS A 483 -7.50 -20.68 -22.75
C LYS A 483 -8.89 -20.07 -22.65
N TYR A 484 -9.07 -18.84 -23.14
CA TYR A 484 -10.39 -18.19 -23.18
C TYR A 484 -11.08 -18.32 -24.53
N GLU A 485 -10.50 -19.08 -25.48
CA GLU A 485 -11.04 -19.29 -26.83
C GLU A 485 -11.41 -17.96 -27.53
N ARG A 486 -10.58 -16.91 -27.34
CA ARG A 486 -10.83 -15.60 -27.93
C ARG A 486 -10.49 -15.63 -29.42
N THR A 487 -11.50 -15.38 -30.25
CA THR A 487 -11.43 -15.36 -31.71
C THR A 487 -11.88 -14.01 -32.26
N GLY A 488 -11.70 -13.78 -33.56
CA GLY A 488 -12.12 -12.55 -34.24
C GLY A 488 -10.96 -11.63 -34.65
N PRO A 489 -11.22 -10.61 -35.50
CA PRO A 489 -10.22 -9.67 -35.96
C PRO A 489 -9.49 -8.93 -34.83
N GLU A 490 -10.13 -8.75 -33.68
CA GLU A 490 -9.57 -8.11 -32.49
C GLU A 490 -8.53 -8.96 -31.74
N TRP A 491 -8.30 -10.21 -32.19
CA TRP A 491 -7.26 -11.12 -31.72
C TRP A 491 -6.36 -11.64 -32.86
N ASP A 492 -6.45 -11.07 -34.06
CA ASP A 492 -5.69 -11.45 -35.25
C ASP A 492 -4.64 -10.39 -35.61
N PHE A 493 -3.48 -10.46 -34.93
CA PHE A 493 -2.39 -9.50 -35.10
C PHE A 493 -1.07 -10.18 -35.41
N VAL A 494 -0.33 -9.61 -36.36
CA VAL A 494 1.03 -10.04 -36.73
C VAL A 494 2.02 -9.92 -35.56
N SER A 495 1.80 -8.95 -34.67
CA SER A 495 2.61 -8.78 -33.46
C SER A 495 1.78 -8.24 -32.30
N VAL A 496 2.16 -8.63 -31.08
CA VAL A 496 1.54 -8.11 -29.85
C VAL A 496 1.65 -6.58 -29.74
N GLU A 497 2.70 -5.97 -30.29
CA GLU A 497 2.84 -4.51 -30.29
C GLU A 497 1.78 -3.82 -31.17
N ASN A 498 1.42 -4.44 -32.30
CA ASN A 498 0.34 -3.95 -33.15
C ASN A 498 -1.01 -4.11 -32.44
N PHE A 499 -1.22 -5.23 -31.75
CA PHE A 499 -2.39 -5.43 -30.89
C PHE A 499 -2.53 -4.32 -29.85
N VAL A 500 -1.45 -3.93 -29.16
CA VAL A 500 -1.49 -2.87 -28.14
C VAL A 500 -1.90 -1.52 -28.76
N VAL A 501 -1.27 -1.13 -29.87
CA VAL A 501 -1.56 0.15 -30.54
C VAL A 501 -2.99 0.18 -31.09
N ASP A 502 -3.44 -0.92 -31.68
CA ASP A 502 -4.79 -1.07 -32.21
C ASP A 502 -5.85 -1.09 -31.08
N ASN A 503 -5.60 -1.82 -30.00
CA ASN A 503 -6.48 -1.85 -28.84
C ASN A 503 -6.68 -0.44 -28.25
N MET A 504 -5.61 0.36 -28.17
CA MET A 504 -5.72 1.77 -27.82
C MET A 504 -6.63 2.51 -28.81
N GLN A 505 -6.42 2.36 -30.12
CA GLN A 505 -7.22 3.03 -31.15
C GLN A 505 -8.70 2.65 -31.17
N ARG A 506 -9.06 1.48 -30.64
CA ARG A 506 -10.45 1.03 -30.49
C ARG A 506 -11.13 1.52 -29.22
N GLU A 507 -10.37 1.85 -28.16
CA GLU A 507 -10.96 2.37 -26.93
C GLU A 507 -11.57 3.76 -27.16
N THR A 508 -12.80 3.96 -26.70
CA THR A 508 -13.50 5.25 -26.85
C THR A 508 -12.90 6.34 -25.97
N TYR A 509 -12.24 5.95 -24.88
CA TYR A 509 -11.60 6.85 -23.94
C TYR A 509 -10.43 6.15 -23.26
N ILE A 510 -9.24 6.72 -23.42
CA ILE A 510 -8.05 6.28 -22.69
C ILE A 510 -7.72 7.32 -21.62
N GLN A 511 -7.52 6.85 -20.39
CA GLN A 511 -7.11 7.71 -19.29
C GLN A 511 -5.66 8.20 -19.50
N TYR A 512 -5.44 9.51 -19.35
CA TYR A 512 -4.10 10.12 -19.45
C TYR A 512 -3.02 9.39 -18.62
N PRO A 513 -3.26 9.00 -17.34
CA PRO A 513 -2.28 8.25 -16.56
C PRO A 513 -1.83 6.93 -17.19
N VAL A 514 -2.71 6.24 -17.91
CA VAL A 514 -2.38 4.96 -18.59
C VAL A 514 -1.40 5.21 -19.72
N VAL A 515 -1.68 6.18 -20.60
CA VAL A 515 -0.78 6.48 -21.73
C VAL A 515 0.55 7.05 -21.24
N ASN A 516 0.50 7.93 -20.25
CA ASN A 516 1.72 8.45 -19.63
C ASN A 516 2.58 7.31 -19.08
N GLN A 517 1.99 6.30 -18.43
CA GLN A 517 2.72 5.13 -17.94
C GLN A 517 3.35 4.30 -19.08
N LEU A 518 2.64 4.06 -20.19
CA LEU A 518 3.21 3.34 -21.34
C LEU A 518 4.37 4.09 -22.01
N LEU A 519 4.22 5.41 -22.18
CA LEU A 519 5.28 6.27 -22.67
C LEU A 519 6.48 6.27 -21.73
N GLN A 520 6.25 6.29 -20.41
CA GLN A 520 7.31 6.24 -19.40
C GLN A 520 8.14 4.96 -19.53
N PHE A 521 7.51 3.77 -19.60
CA PHE A 521 8.26 2.53 -19.80
C PHE A 521 9.06 2.53 -21.10
N THR A 522 8.42 2.94 -22.18
CA THR A 522 9.02 2.88 -23.51
C THR A 522 10.22 3.83 -23.65
N LEU A 523 10.06 5.09 -23.20
CA LEU A 523 11.11 6.09 -23.25
C LEU A 523 12.21 5.82 -22.22
N LYS A 524 11.87 5.36 -21.01
CA LYS A 524 12.85 4.84 -20.04
C LYS A 524 13.76 3.80 -20.69
N ARG A 525 13.16 2.79 -21.34
CA ARG A 525 13.91 1.72 -22.01
C ARG A 525 14.79 2.25 -23.12
N ALA A 526 14.31 3.23 -23.90
CA ALA A 526 15.09 3.88 -24.94
C ALA A 526 16.33 4.60 -24.37
N TYR A 527 16.15 5.49 -23.40
CA TYR A 527 17.23 6.29 -22.82
C TYR A 527 18.28 5.42 -22.13
N VAL A 528 17.84 4.42 -21.38
CA VAL A 528 18.72 3.44 -20.74
C VAL A 528 19.54 2.65 -21.76
N ALA A 529 18.89 2.16 -22.83
CA ALA A 529 19.56 1.38 -23.87
C ALA A 529 20.69 2.19 -24.52
N ARG A 530 20.44 3.47 -24.82
CA ARG A 530 21.44 4.33 -25.45
C ARG A 530 22.53 4.74 -24.48
N GLY A 531 22.15 5.41 -23.39
CA GLY A 531 23.07 6.07 -22.47
C GLY A 531 23.97 5.11 -21.72
N LEU A 532 23.44 3.96 -21.31
CA LEU A 532 24.13 3.07 -20.38
C LEU A 532 24.58 1.75 -21.01
N ARG A 533 24.11 1.43 -22.22
CA ARG A 533 24.45 0.17 -22.90
C ARG A 533 24.98 0.35 -24.32
N GLY A 534 24.96 1.56 -24.87
CA GLY A 534 25.36 1.82 -26.25
C GLY A 534 24.47 1.13 -27.31
N ASP A 535 23.26 0.70 -26.95
CA ASP A 535 22.34 -0.01 -27.85
C ASP A 535 21.42 0.97 -28.59
N ASP A 536 22.01 1.60 -29.60
CA ASP A 536 21.36 2.55 -30.50
C ASP A 536 20.18 1.93 -31.29
N LYS A 537 20.25 0.62 -31.58
CA LYS A 537 19.18 -0.09 -32.29
C LYS A 537 17.94 -0.19 -31.41
N LEU A 538 18.11 -0.61 -30.16
CA LEU A 538 17.02 -0.70 -29.19
C LEU A 538 16.46 0.69 -28.86
N PHE A 539 17.32 1.71 -28.73
CA PHE A 539 16.89 3.10 -28.61
C PHE A 539 15.93 3.51 -29.74
N ARG A 540 16.36 3.37 -31.00
CA ARG A 540 15.51 3.73 -32.16
C ARG A 540 14.20 2.95 -32.17
N ASN A 541 14.26 1.65 -31.92
CA ASN A 541 13.06 0.80 -31.91
C ASN A 541 12.06 1.22 -30.85
N ARG A 542 12.51 1.46 -29.61
CA ARG A 542 11.61 1.89 -28.52
C ARG A 542 11.13 3.33 -28.70
N PHE A 543 11.99 4.24 -29.12
CA PHE A 543 11.60 5.64 -29.36
C PHE A 543 10.53 5.75 -30.45
N GLN A 544 10.64 4.97 -31.54
CA GLN A 544 9.61 4.89 -32.57
C GLN A 544 8.30 4.25 -32.04
N TYR A 545 8.39 3.25 -31.16
CA TYR A 545 7.20 2.69 -30.52
C TYR A 545 6.49 3.72 -29.61
N ALA A 546 7.25 4.55 -28.89
CA ALA A 546 6.69 5.65 -28.10
C ALA A 546 5.94 6.67 -28.97
N ILE A 547 6.46 6.98 -30.17
CA ILE A 547 5.77 7.83 -31.15
C ILE A 547 4.45 7.18 -31.61
N LYS A 548 4.41 5.86 -31.84
CA LYS A 548 3.17 5.15 -32.19
C LYS A 548 2.13 5.25 -31.07
N ILE A 549 2.52 5.04 -29.81
CA ILE A 549 1.66 5.19 -28.63
C ILE A 549 1.13 6.62 -28.52
N TYR A 550 2.02 7.62 -28.62
CA TYR A 550 1.67 9.04 -28.61
C TYR A 550 0.64 9.37 -29.70
N ASN A 551 0.89 8.96 -30.94
CA ASN A 551 0.00 9.23 -32.06
C ASN A 551 -1.37 8.54 -31.91
N ALA A 552 -1.39 7.31 -31.38
CA ALA A 552 -2.64 6.59 -31.11
C ALA A 552 -3.49 7.34 -30.08
N TYR A 553 -2.88 7.81 -28.98
CA TYR A 553 -3.57 8.58 -27.96
C TYR A 553 -4.04 9.96 -28.45
N GLN A 554 -3.16 10.70 -29.14
CA GLN A 554 -3.43 12.06 -29.57
C GLN A 554 -4.66 12.14 -30.49
N LYS A 555 -4.88 11.12 -31.33
CA LYS A 555 -6.05 11.00 -32.22
C LYS A 555 -7.38 10.91 -31.48
N GLN A 556 -7.39 10.37 -30.27
CA GLN A 556 -8.60 10.17 -29.47
C GLN A 556 -8.78 11.22 -28.37
N SER A 557 -7.68 11.79 -27.88
CA SER A 557 -7.71 12.74 -26.77
C SER A 557 -8.36 14.08 -27.18
N THR A 558 -9.21 14.63 -26.31
CA THR A 558 -9.88 15.92 -26.52
C THR A 558 -9.67 16.87 -25.34
N GLY A 559 -9.61 18.17 -25.64
CA GLY A 559 -9.52 19.23 -24.63
C GLY A 559 -8.34 19.08 -23.67
N LEU A 560 -8.62 19.14 -22.36
CA LEU A 560 -7.62 19.14 -21.29
C LEU A 560 -6.88 17.79 -21.11
N THR A 561 -7.27 16.75 -21.83
CA THR A 561 -6.62 15.42 -21.77
C THR A 561 -5.52 15.25 -22.81
N GLN A 562 -5.34 16.21 -23.72
CA GLN A 562 -4.32 16.11 -24.78
C GLN A 562 -2.90 16.17 -24.22
N LEU A 563 -2.01 15.35 -24.78
CA LEU A 563 -0.58 15.52 -24.57
C LEU A 563 -0.10 16.79 -25.28
N PRO A 564 1.07 17.35 -24.88
CA PRO A 564 1.74 18.39 -25.64
C PRO A 564 1.80 18.05 -27.13
N GLN A 565 1.42 19.00 -28.01
CA GLN A 565 1.28 18.77 -29.45
C GLN A 565 2.56 18.25 -30.16
N LYS A 566 3.73 18.49 -29.56
CA LYS A 566 5.02 18.02 -30.07
C LYS A 566 5.53 16.90 -29.19
N PHE A 567 5.81 15.74 -29.79
CA PHE A 567 6.32 14.58 -29.08
C PHE A 567 7.65 14.86 -28.36
N GLU A 568 8.49 15.75 -28.91
CA GLU A 568 9.76 16.15 -28.30
C GLU A 568 9.57 16.79 -26.93
N ILE A 569 8.42 17.44 -26.69
CA ILE A 569 8.08 17.99 -25.37
C ILE A 569 7.80 16.86 -24.38
N VAL A 570 7.04 15.85 -24.81
CA VAL A 570 6.74 14.66 -23.99
C VAL A 570 8.03 13.90 -23.67
N ALA A 571 8.87 13.67 -24.67
CA ALA A 571 10.17 13.04 -24.52
C ALA A 571 11.07 13.82 -23.56
N ALA A 572 11.16 15.15 -23.72
CA ALA A 572 11.92 16.01 -22.80
C ALA A 572 11.39 15.97 -21.38
N ASP A 573 10.07 16.07 -21.18
CA ASP A 573 9.48 16.00 -19.84
C ASP A 573 9.78 14.66 -19.17
N MET A 574 9.72 13.54 -19.91
CA MET A 574 10.09 12.23 -19.35
C MET A 574 11.56 12.13 -19.01
N LEU A 575 12.46 12.59 -19.89
CA LEU A 575 13.89 12.62 -19.62
C LEU A 575 14.23 13.52 -18.41
N THR A 576 13.55 14.67 -18.27
CA THR A 576 13.66 15.54 -17.08
C THR A 576 13.32 14.77 -15.81
N HIS A 577 12.15 14.13 -15.74
CA HIS A 577 11.74 13.42 -14.53
C HIS A 577 12.69 12.26 -14.23
N PHE A 578 13.13 11.56 -15.27
CA PHE A 578 14.05 10.45 -15.19
C PHE A 578 15.41 10.83 -14.59
N LEU A 579 16.03 11.90 -15.09
CA LEU A 579 17.31 12.39 -14.59
C LEU A 579 17.17 13.06 -13.21
N ALA A 580 16.02 13.69 -12.93
CA ALA A 580 15.78 14.29 -11.62
C ALA A 580 15.53 13.24 -10.53
N ARG A 581 14.74 12.21 -10.85
CA ARG A 581 14.16 11.27 -9.88
C ARG A 581 14.08 9.84 -10.44
N PRO A 582 15.24 9.20 -10.72
CA PRO A 582 15.28 7.88 -11.35
C PRO A 582 14.50 6.80 -10.58
N ARG A 583 14.42 6.92 -9.26
CA ARG A 583 13.72 5.95 -8.40
C ARG A 583 12.20 5.91 -8.59
N VAL A 584 11.58 7.00 -9.04
CA VAL A 584 10.15 6.98 -9.42
C VAL A 584 9.90 6.01 -10.58
N PHE A 585 10.94 5.74 -11.38
CA PHE A 585 10.92 4.88 -12.56
C PHE A 585 11.56 3.51 -12.31
N GLY A 586 11.88 3.20 -11.05
CA GLY A 586 12.49 1.93 -10.68
C GLY A 586 13.90 1.86 -11.22
N LEU A 587 14.71 2.88 -10.98
CA LEU A 587 16.14 2.87 -11.26
C LEU A 587 16.92 3.54 -10.14
N SER A 588 18.15 3.08 -9.93
CA SER A 588 19.14 3.72 -9.07
C SER A 588 20.27 4.26 -9.93
N LEU A 589 20.16 5.51 -10.37
CA LEU A 589 21.17 6.16 -11.22
C LEU A 589 22.09 7.07 -10.40
N SER A 590 23.40 6.81 -10.49
CA SER A 590 24.46 7.74 -10.05
C SER A 590 24.42 9.04 -10.85
N VAL A 591 25.18 10.06 -10.44
CA VAL A 591 25.29 11.29 -11.25
C VAL A 591 26.01 11.01 -12.58
N ASP A 592 26.96 10.06 -12.59
CA ASP A 592 27.63 9.61 -13.82
C ASP A 592 26.65 8.92 -14.78
N ASP A 593 25.81 8.00 -14.31
CA ASP A 593 24.78 7.36 -15.15
C ASP A 593 23.84 8.41 -15.78
N ARG A 594 23.46 9.41 -14.99
CA ARG A 594 22.61 10.53 -15.46
C ARG A 594 23.34 11.36 -16.52
N SER A 595 24.64 11.58 -16.33
CA SER A 595 25.51 12.27 -17.29
C SER A 595 25.58 11.48 -18.59
N ASP A 596 25.84 10.17 -18.56
CA ASP A 596 25.93 9.33 -19.75
C ASP A 596 24.64 9.31 -20.56
N ILE A 597 23.50 9.21 -19.88
CA ILE A 597 22.18 9.33 -20.53
C ILE A 597 21.99 10.71 -21.17
N TYR A 598 22.34 11.80 -20.46
CA TYR A 598 22.23 13.15 -20.99
C TYR A 598 23.12 13.36 -22.22
N LEU A 599 24.39 12.94 -22.14
CA LEU A 599 25.37 13.05 -23.22
C LEU A 599 24.97 12.23 -24.45
N SER A 600 24.36 11.06 -24.25
CA SER A 600 23.86 10.22 -25.35
C SER A 600 22.73 10.87 -26.18
N MET A 601 22.15 11.97 -25.69
CA MET A 601 21.04 12.69 -26.32
C MET A 601 21.47 14.00 -26.99
N GLN A 602 22.77 14.27 -27.14
CA GLN A 602 23.30 15.50 -27.74
C GLN A 602 22.87 15.73 -29.20
N ASP A 603 22.58 14.65 -29.93
CA ASP A 603 22.02 14.68 -31.28
C ASP A 603 20.53 15.06 -31.31
N GLN A 604 19.89 15.25 -30.15
CA GLN A 604 18.49 15.67 -29.98
C GLN A 604 18.39 17.03 -29.27
N PRO A 605 18.95 18.12 -29.82
CA PRO A 605 19.06 19.41 -29.13
C PRO A 605 17.71 19.99 -28.71
N ARG A 606 16.64 19.77 -29.49
CA ARG A 606 15.27 20.21 -29.15
C ARG A 606 14.72 19.59 -27.87
N ILE A 607 15.15 18.37 -27.54
CA ILE A 607 14.80 17.70 -26.28
C ILE A 607 15.66 18.28 -25.17
N LEU A 608 16.99 18.35 -25.38
CA LEU A 608 17.94 18.74 -24.35
C LEU A 608 17.80 20.18 -23.88
N VAL A 609 17.44 21.15 -24.74
CA VAL A 609 17.27 22.55 -24.31
C VAL A 609 16.27 22.68 -23.16
N ARG A 610 15.15 21.93 -23.24
CA ARG A 610 14.12 21.92 -22.19
C ARG A 610 14.59 21.20 -20.93
N VAL A 611 15.26 20.05 -21.09
CA VAL A 611 15.82 19.28 -19.97
C VAL A 611 16.84 20.10 -19.20
N TYR A 612 17.80 20.70 -19.91
CA TYR A 612 18.84 21.53 -19.32
C TYR A 612 18.25 22.72 -18.58
N HIS A 613 17.35 23.47 -19.23
CA HIS A 613 16.70 24.64 -18.62
C HIS A 613 16.00 24.29 -17.30
N GLN A 614 15.28 23.16 -17.25
CA GLN A 614 14.55 22.72 -16.05
C GLN A 614 15.47 22.15 -14.96
N LEU A 615 16.55 21.45 -15.32
CA LEU A 615 17.34 20.66 -14.35
C LEU A 615 18.68 21.25 -13.95
N GLN A 616 19.22 22.23 -14.67
CA GLN A 616 20.58 22.74 -14.45
C GLN A 616 20.89 23.07 -12.98
N ARG A 617 19.91 23.60 -12.22
CA ARG A 617 20.09 23.94 -10.81
C ARG A 617 20.19 22.70 -9.92
N LEU A 618 19.36 21.69 -10.17
CA LEU A 618 19.38 20.41 -9.45
C LEU A 618 20.66 19.65 -9.77
N LEU A 619 20.97 19.48 -11.06
CA LEU A 619 22.15 18.73 -11.52
C LEU A 619 23.45 19.37 -11.02
N ARG A 620 23.55 20.71 -11.02
CA ARG A 620 24.71 21.41 -10.43
C ARG A 620 24.85 21.14 -8.94
N ALA A 621 23.75 21.06 -8.19
CA ALA A 621 23.79 20.75 -6.77
C ALA A 621 24.24 19.30 -6.52
N LEU A 622 23.80 18.36 -7.35
CA LEU A 622 24.21 16.95 -7.30
C LEU A 622 25.69 16.79 -7.67
N CYS A 623 26.15 17.36 -8.79
CA CYS A 623 27.56 17.38 -9.18
C CYS A 623 28.45 17.94 -8.07
N LYS A 624 28.04 19.06 -7.43
CA LYS A 624 28.77 19.65 -6.31
C LYS A 624 28.85 18.70 -5.10
N ALA A 625 27.82 17.92 -4.84
CA ALA A 625 27.80 16.96 -3.73
C ALA A 625 28.75 15.78 -3.96
N GLU A 626 28.94 15.36 -5.22
CA GLU A 626 29.79 14.24 -5.62
C GLU A 626 31.19 14.64 -6.14
N GLY A 627 31.49 15.94 -6.20
CA GLY A 627 32.78 16.45 -6.68
C GLY A 627 32.97 16.39 -8.20
N LEU A 628 31.89 16.34 -8.97
CA LEU A 628 31.90 16.28 -10.44
C LEU A 628 31.86 17.68 -11.07
N ASP A 629 32.51 17.83 -12.24
CA ASP A 629 32.42 19.05 -13.04
C ASP A 629 31.10 19.10 -13.81
N PHE A 630 30.22 20.03 -13.39
CA PHE A 630 28.91 20.23 -14.00
C PHE A 630 28.97 20.57 -15.49
N ALA A 631 29.94 21.40 -15.92
CA ALA A 631 30.01 21.85 -17.32
C ALA A 631 30.41 20.71 -18.26
N LYS A 632 31.20 19.74 -17.75
CA LYS A 632 31.60 18.54 -18.48
C LYS A 632 30.50 17.47 -18.48
N ALA A 633 29.87 17.23 -17.33
CA ALA A 633 28.84 16.19 -17.18
C ALA A 633 27.53 16.56 -17.88
N PHE A 634 27.13 17.83 -17.81
CA PHE A 634 25.88 18.33 -18.37
C PHE A 634 26.14 19.59 -19.19
N PRO A 635 26.80 19.51 -20.36
CA PRO A 635 27.09 20.67 -21.19
C PRO A 635 25.80 21.34 -21.69
N ALA A 636 25.81 22.67 -21.79
CA ALA A 636 24.70 23.43 -22.31
C ALA A 636 24.42 23.06 -23.78
N PRO A 637 23.17 22.73 -24.15
CA PRO A 637 22.85 22.30 -25.51
C PRO A 637 22.80 23.50 -26.49
N PRO A 638 23.04 23.27 -27.80
CA PRO A 638 22.85 24.29 -28.82
C PRO A 638 21.41 24.85 -28.82
N GLY A 639 21.25 26.15 -29.04
CA GLY A 639 19.93 26.81 -29.10
C GLY A 639 19.29 27.13 -27.75
N LEU A 640 20.01 26.98 -26.63
CA LEU A 640 19.48 27.29 -25.29
C LEU A 640 19.05 28.75 -25.14
N LYS A 641 19.84 29.71 -25.65
CA LYS A 641 19.52 31.14 -25.56
C LYS A 641 18.22 31.48 -26.28
N ASP A 642 18.08 31.01 -27.52
CA ASP A 642 16.87 31.21 -28.33
C ASP A 642 15.64 30.62 -27.61
N TYR A 643 15.78 29.43 -27.02
CA TYR A 643 14.71 28.80 -26.24
C TYR A 643 14.31 29.63 -25.01
N GLU A 644 15.28 30.16 -24.26
CA GLU A 644 15.02 30.99 -23.08
C GLU A 644 14.36 32.32 -23.46
N GLU A 645 14.76 32.93 -24.57
CA GLU A 645 14.13 34.13 -25.12
C GLU A 645 12.68 33.87 -25.56
N GLU A 646 12.42 32.77 -26.28
CA GLU A 646 11.06 32.36 -26.65
C GLU A 646 10.17 32.12 -25.42
N LEU A 647 10.70 31.49 -24.38
CA LEU A 647 9.98 31.21 -23.15
C LEU A 647 9.63 32.51 -22.42
N GLN A 648 10.59 33.43 -22.32
CA GLN A 648 10.38 34.75 -21.72
C GLN A 648 9.32 35.56 -22.50
N GLN A 649 9.36 35.52 -23.83
CA GLN A 649 8.33 36.16 -24.67
C GLN A 649 6.94 35.56 -24.44
N LYS A 650 6.83 34.23 -24.30
CA LYS A 650 5.56 33.55 -23.98
C LYS A 650 5.04 33.94 -22.59
N MET A 651 5.90 34.00 -21.58
CA MET A 651 5.54 34.45 -20.23
C MET A 651 5.06 35.90 -20.21
N ASN A 652 5.72 36.77 -20.97
CA ASN A 652 5.34 38.18 -21.11
C ASN A 652 3.97 38.32 -21.81
N ARG A 653 3.65 37.45 -22.79
CA ARG A 653 2.33 37.42 -23.45
C ARG A 653 1.21 36.84 -22.58
N GLN A 654 1.55 35.95 -21.64
CA GLN A 654 0.59 35.28 -20.75
C GLN A 654 0.37 35.98 -19.40
N SER A 655 1.10 37.07 -19.11
CA SER A 655 0.86 37.91 -17.94
C SER A 655 -0.15 39.00 -18.30
N PRO A 656 -1.44 38.91 -17.94
CA PRO A 656 -2.31 40.07 -18.06
C PRO A 656 -1.86 41.11 -17.03
N GLU A 657 -1.73 42.37 -17.47
CA GLU A 657 -1.76 43.53 -16.56
C GLU A 657 -3.02 43.41 -15.70
N LYS A 658 -2.93 42.85 -14.49
CA LYS A 658 -3.88 43.15 -13.42
C LYS A 658 -3.56 44.56 -12.92
N LYS A 659 -3.95 45.57 -13.70
CA LYS A 659 -4.20 46.91 -13.17
C LYS A 659 -5.47 46.82 -12.33
N TYR A 660 -5.31 46.61 -11.03
CA TYR A 660 -6.36 46.99 -10.09
C TYR A 660 -6.41 48.53 -10.08
N PRO A 661 -7.57 49.17 -10.37
CA PRO A 661 -7.74 50.57 -10.08
C PRO A 661 -7.63 50.77 -8.56
N ARG A 662 -6.91 51.84 -8.18
CA ARG A 662 -6.59 52.22 -6.80
C ARG A 662 -7.82 52.43 -5.94
#